data_AF-A0AAU0Z313-F1
#
_entry.id   AF-A0AAU0Z313-F1
#
_cell.length_a   1.000
_cell.length_b   1.000
_cell.length_c   1.000
_cell.angle_alpha   90.00
_cell.angle_beta   90.00
_cell.angle_gamma   90.00
#
_symmetry.space_group_name_H-M   'P 1'
#
loop_
_entity.id
_entity.type
_entity.pdbx_description
1 polymer ?
#
loop_
_entity_poly.entity_id
_entity_poly.type
_entity_poly.pdbx_seq_one_letter_code
_entity_poly.pdbx_strand_id
1 'polypeptide(L)'
;MNDQFDGMYETFKALLEAFPPPEAVKRLEQMGVSPDHVQQLRERHEQDTIRIKELEEPHAVVQGNRETWYTGPQRKDKCWPAIVDLLRKDGWPDKPAIESLDDSSTRVVSLLNHPKEKSFSTRGLVVGYVQSGKTTNFTSVMAKSADRGYKLFIVLAGIHNGLRRQTQARLVQQLVEPNPAMWSQLTGLDKDFTPQENPASYFGKSNKTHVLCVVKKNAPVLRKLVKWLNKASDYLQDCPALIIDDEADQATVATKSINPLILDIMGSLPKSAYVGYTASPFANLLIDPSAEDLYPKDFIVNLPQPQGHFGTEVLFGRDVLDGEDSEKVDDGHDMIRSIPRDDVPCVRPATRADVDGFEPVITETLRTAIEYFWLATAARRVRGSGNPHSTMLIHTSVNTAVHNSFKKPLEHLRNQSKRALADPEFLDRMRTLWEHETKRVPAEEFSGSKVPFEQLVPQLPDVLDSCRIIMDNSSSEDRLDYENGPVVAIAVGGNTLSRGLTLEGLSVSYFVRAVSAYDTLLQMGRWFGFRNGYADLPRIWMTDELAEWFRHLATVEAEMRRDIDTYMTEDETPLTFAVRLRTHPALRVTAAAKMRDAVTAASSYGGKRVQTHYFHTNAEWLRDNIAAARDLVAAAGKSAVRTDDRSSEGRYVFRDVPYEVVTKFLSTYKFHEKSPENDAVLITDYIRKRVTTAQSLGRWNVALVGNPDGDEFTFAPGVAVGRNLRARLQLPDPTSDFADIKTLMSRRDAAIDLSGDISNLNEKAIKEERRRQLPDTGLLVLYPIDKRSEPSPSKNLRAALDAEEHVIGVGLVFPEPREGDSAVKRYISADLSNVELEEEDFSLLESDDS
;
A
#
# COMPACT_ATOMS: atom_id res chain seq x y z
N MET A 1 -41.75 -8.95 29.13
CA MET A 1 -41.57 -7.62 28.52
C MET A 1 -40.54 -7.66 27.39
N ASN A 2 -39.38 -8.32 27.53
CA ASN A 2 -38.39 -8.44 26.44
C ASN A 2 -38.95 -9.04 25.12
N ASP A 3 -39.64 -10.18 25.14
CA ASP A 3 -40.15 -10.80 23.90
C ASP A 3 -41.11 -9.93 23.09
N GLN A 4 -41.94 -9.13 23.76
CA GLN A 4 -42.90 -8.25 23.10
C GLN A 4 -42.19 -7.04 22.47
N PHE A 5 -41.18 -6.50 23.16
CA PHE A 5 -40.34 -5.41 22.64
C PHE A 5 -39.43 -5.88 21.50
N ASP A 6 -38.85 -7.07 21.59
CA ASP A 6 -38.08 -7.68 20.51
C ASP A 6 -38.93 -7.90 19.26
N GLY A 7 -40.18 -8.38 19.41
CA GLY A 7 -41.13 -8.48 18.29
C GLY A 7 -41.48 -7.12 17.66
N MET A 8 -41.60 -6.06 18.47
CA MET A 8 -41.79 -4.70 17.98
C MET A 8 -40.56 -4.16 17.24
N TYR A 9 -39.35 -4.51 17.70
CA TYR A 9 -38.11 -4.15 17.03
C TYR A 9 -37.93 -4.89 15.69
N GLU A 10 -38.32 -6.16 15.60
CA GLU A 10 -38.38 -6.86 14.31
C GLU A 10 -39.39 -6.20 13.35
N THR A 11 -40.53 -5.73 13.87
CA THR A 11 -41.51 -4.98 13.09
C THR A 11 -40.93 -3.65 12.60
N PHE A 12 -40.20 -2.93 13.45
CA PHE A 12 -39.51 -1.71 13.07
C PHE A 12 -38.45 -1.95 12.00
N LYS A 13 -37.61 -2.99 12.14
CA LYS A 13 -36.64 -3.41 11.12
C LYS A 13 -37.30 -3.76 9.79
N ALA A 14 -38.47 -4.39 9.81
CA ALA A 14 -39.25 -4.66 8.59
C ALA A 14 -39.79 -3.37 7.93
N LEU A 15 -40.17 -2.36 8.72
CA LEU A 15 -40.57 -1.06 8.18
C LEU A 15 -39.39 -0.31 7.55
N LEU A 16 -38.20 -0.41 8.14
CA LEU A 16 -36.98 0.20 7.61
C LEU A 16 -36.63 -0.30 6.20
N GLU A 17 -37.01 -1.53 5.82
CA GLU A 17 -36.81 -2.01 4.45
C GLU A 17 -37.68 -1.31 3.40
N ALA A 18 -38.83 -0.81 3.84
CA ALA A 18 -39.80 -0.15 2.98
C ALA A 18 -39.67 1.37 3.04
N PHE A 19 -39.15 1.93 4.14
CA PHE A 19 -39.17 3.35 4.44
C PHE A 19 -37.88 3.82 5.13
N PRO A 20 -37.38 5.04 4.83
CA PRO A 20 -36.30 5.63 5.60
C PRO A 20 -36.66 5.76 7.10
N PRO A 21 -35.67 5.81 8.01
CA PRO A 21 -35.91 5.80 9.46
C PRO A 21 -36.95 6.80 9.96
N PRO A 22 -36.97 8.08 9.52
CA PRO A 22 -37.99 9.04 9.97
C PRO A 22 -39.42 8.66 9.54
N GLU A 23 -39.58 8.04 8.38
CA GLU A 23 -40.90 7.61 7.89
C GLU A 23 -41.33 6.28 8.55
N ALA A 24 -40.40 5.37 8.83
CA ALA A 24 -40.68 4.15 9.58
C ALA A 24 -41.19 4.46 10.99
N VAL A 25 -40.57 5.44 11.67
CA VAL A 25 -41.02 5.95 12.98
C VAL A 25 -42.46 6.48 12.90
N LYS A 26 -42.74 7.36 11.93
CA LYS A 26 -44.09 7.91 11.71
C LYS A 26 -45.14 6.82 11.46
N ARG A 27 -44.76 5.72 10.81
CA ARG A 27 -45.66 4.58 10.55
C ARG A 27 -45.91 3.75 11.81
N LEU A 28 -44.92 3.57 12.68
CA LEU A 28 -45.14 2.94 13.99
C LEU A 28 -46.14 3.74 14.84
N GLU A 29 -46.03 5.06 14.85
CA GLU A 29 -46.99 5.94 15.52
C GLU A 29 -48.41 5.76 14.95
N GLN A 30 -48.54 5.68 13.62
CA GLN A 30 -49.81 5.42 12.93
C GLN A 30 -50.38 4.02 13.20
N MET A 31 -49.52 3.04 13.47
CA MET A 31 -49.91 1.68 13.86
C MET A 31 -50.34 1.59 15.34
N GLY A 32 -50.35 2.71 16.07
CA GLY A 32 -50.80 2.77 17.46
C GLY A 32 -49.75 2.37 18.48
N VAL A 33 -48.46 2.33 18.11
CA VAL A 33 -47.37 2.12 19.06
C VAL A 33 -47.24 3.37 19.95
N SER A 34 -47.14 3.18 21.27
CA SER A 34 -47.07 4.32 22.20
C SER A 34 -45.78 5.12 21.99
N PRO A 35 -45.80 6.46 22.23
CA PRO A 35 -44.62 7.31 22.09
C PRO A 35 -43.40 6.80 22.86
N ASP A 36 -43.60 6.27 24.08
CA ASP A 36 -42.52 5.70 24.91
C ASP A 36 -41.86 4.49 24.24
N HIS A 37 -42.65 3.59 23.65
CA HIS A 37 -42.11 2.44 22.93
C HIS A 37 -41.46 2.86 21.61
N VAL A 38 -42.02 3.84 20.89
CA VAL A 38 -41.38 4.39 19.68
C VAL A 38 -40.02 4.99 20.02
N GLN A 39 -39.92 5.73 21.12
CA GLN A 39 -38.67 6.32 21.60
C GLN A 39 -37.65 5.23 21.97
N GLN A 40 -38.06 4.19 22.70
CA GLN A 40 -37.18 3.05 23.02
C GLN A 40 -36.71 2.27 21.78
N LEU A 41 -37.58 2.09 20.78
CA LEU A 41 -37.22 1.44 19.51
C LEU A 41 -36.21 2.29 18.72
N ARG A 42 -36.39 3.60 18.72
CA ARG A 42 -35.46 4.56 18.11
C ARG A 42 -34.12 4.53 18.85
N GLU A 43 -34.11 4.58 20.17
CA GLU A 43 -32.89 4.53 21.00
C GLU A 43 -32.13 3.22 20.78
N ARG A 44 -32.81 2.07 20.70
CA ARG A 44 -32.15 0.79 20.38
C ARG A 44 -31.56 0.79 18.97
N HIS A 45 -32.29 1.31 17.98
CA HIS A 45 -31.79 1.42 16.62
C HIS A 45 -30.58 2.36 16.55
N GLU A 46 -30.67 3.49 17.24
CA GLU A 46 -29.59 4.46 17.37
C GLU A 46 -28.36 3.81 18.02
N GLN A 47 -28.51 3.05 19.10
CA GLN A 47 -27.43 2.27 19.72
C GLN A 47 -26.79 1.26 18.76
N ASP A 48 -27.59 0.49 18.02
CA ASP A 48 -27.08 -0.48 17.03
C ASP A 48 -26.29 0.23 15.91
N THR A 49 -26.75 1.41 15.49
CA THR A 49 -26.07 2.22 14.47
C THR A 49 -24.82 2.91 15.03
N ILE A 50 -24.85 3.38 16.28
CA ILE A 50 -23.70 3.94 17.00
C ILE A 50 -22.61 2.88 17.12
N ARG A 51 -22.96 1.63 17.46
CA ARG A 51 -21.99 0.52 17.50
C ARG A 51 -21.22 0.36 16.19
N ILE A 52 -21.90 0.50 15.05
CA ILE A 52 -21.28 0.41 13.72
C ILE A 52 -20.49 1.68 13.39
N LYS A 53 -20.95 2.84 13.88
CA LYS A 53 -20.29 4.12 13.70
C LYS A 53 -18.99 4.22 14.49
N GLU A 54 -18.99 3.67 15.70
CA GLU A 54 -17.89 3.60 16.67
C GLU A 54 -17.06 2.32 16.52
N LEU A 55 -17.25 1.55 15.43
CA LEU A 55 -16.32 0.46 15.10
C LEU A 55 -14.91 1.05 15.04
N GLU A 56 -14.05 0.57 15.94
CA GLU A 56 -12.63 0.93 15.93
C GLU A 56 -11.99 0.46 14.62
N GLU A 57 -12.42 -0.69 14.06
CA GLU A 57 -11.99 -1.18 12.74
C GLU A 57 -13.16 -1.67 11.85
N PRO A 58 -13.13 -1.42 10.53
CA PRO A 58 -12.16 -0.59 9.81
C PRO A 58 -12.38 0.91 10.07
N HIS A 59 -11.28 1.65 10.15
CA HIS A 59 -11.34 3.10 10.24
C HIS A 59 -11.99 3.69 8.98
N ALA A 60 -12.81 4.75 9.14
CA ALA A 60 -13.48 5.40 8.03
C ALA A 60 -13.52 6.94 8.19
N VAL A 61 -13.18 7.67 7.13
CA VAL A 61 -13.43 9.11 6.99
C VAL A 61 -14.78 9.27 6.32
N VAL A 62 -15.64 10.13 6.84
CA VAL A 62 -17.01 10.33 6.33
C VAL A 62 -17.29 11.82 6.20
N GLN A 63 -17.96 12.22 5.14
CA GLN A 63 -18.38 13.61 4.97
C GLN A 63 -19.52 13.95 5.94
N GLY A 64 -19.21 14.80 6.92
CA GLY A 64 -20.17 15.24 7.95
C GLY A 64 -20.54 14.13 8.94
N ASN A 65 -21.52 14.41 9.80
CA ASN A 65 -22.03 13.45 10.77
C ASN A 65 -23.04 12.49 10.12
N ARG A 66 -22.66 11.86 9.00
CA ARG A 66 -23.56 11.04 8.17
C ARG A 66 -24.22 9.95 9.02
N GLU A 67 -25.55 9.97 9.08
CA GLU A 67 -26.32 8.99 9.85
C GLU A 67 -26.24 7.62 9.20
N THR A 68 -25.80 6.63 9.98
CA THR A 68 -25.77 5.21 9.60
C THR A 68 -27.18 4.62 9.66
N TRP A 69 -27.64 3.97 8.59
CA TRP A 69 -28.98 3.35 8.51
C TRP A 69 -28.96 1.81 8.60
N TYR A 70 -27.81 1.21 8.35
CA TYR A 70 -27.64 -0.24 8.27
C TYR A 70 -27.14 -0.77 9.62
N THR A 71 -27.85 -1.75 10.19
CA THR A 71 -27.53 -2.36 11.50
C THR A 71 -26.87 -3.74 11.39
N GLY A 72 -26.46 -4.14 10.18
CA GLY A 72 -25.87 -5.45 9.90
C GLY A 72 -26.85 -6.46 9.29
N PRO A 73 -26.39 -7.71 9.09
CA PRO A 73 -27.21 -8.79 8.57
C PRO A 73 -28.38 -9.16 9.49
N GLN A 74 -29.49 -9.56 8.89
CA GLN A 74 -30.72 -10.00 9.56
C GLN A 74 -31.00 -11.48 9.30
N ARG A 75 -31.81 -12.10 10.16
CA ARG A 75 -32.11 -13.54 10.11
C ARG A 75 -32.80 -14.00 8.81
N LYS A 76 -33.46 -13.10 8.11
CA LYS A 76 -34.19 -13.36 6.84
C LYS A 76 -33.34 -13.13 5.59
N ASP A 77 -32.11 -12.63 5.74
CA ASP A 77 -31.20 -12.37 4.64
C ASP A 77 -30.82 -13.68 3.96
N LYS A 78 -30.51 -13.61 2.66
CA LYS A 78 -30.23 -14.80 1.85
C LYS A 78 -28.91 -14.70 1.11
N CYS A 79 -28.52 -13.48 0.70
CA CYS A 79 -27.30 -13.28 -0.05
C CYS A 79 -26.07 -13.37 0.86
N TRP A 80 -26.02 -12.62 1.95
CA TRP A 80 -24.86 -12.65 2.86
C TRP A 80 -24.61 -14.02 3.52
N PRO A 81 -25.62 -14.72 4.08
CA PRO A 81 -25.40 -16.05 4.67
C PRO A 81 -24.83 -17.07 3.67
N ALA A 82 -25.21 -16.99 2.39
CA ALA A 82 -24.66 -17.86 1.36
C ALA A 82 -23.16 -17.65 1.14
N ILE A 83 -22.67 -16.39 1.22
CA ILE A 83 -21.24 -16.08 1.16
C ILE A 83 -20.51 -16.69 2.36
N VAL A 84 -21.06 -16.53 3.57
CA VAL A 84 -20.48 -17.10 4.80
C VAL A 84 -20.35 -18.62 4.71
N ASP A 85 -21.39 -19.29 4.22
CA ASP A 85 -21.38 -20.76 4.08
C ASP A 85 -20.36 -21.25 3.05
N LEU A 86 -20.14 -20.49 1.96
CA LEU A 86 -19.07 -20.79 1.00
C LEU A 86 -17.68 -20.59 1.63
N LEU A 87 -17.45 -19.47 2.31
CA LEU A 87 -16.16 -19.20 2.96
C LEU A 87 -15.81 -20.26 4.02
N ARG A 88 -16.80 -20.73 4.79
CA ARG A 88 -16.61 -21.85 5.74
C ARG A 88 -16.21 -23.14 5.04
N LYS A 89 -16.82 -23.46 3.90
CA LYS A 89 -16.44 -24.63 3.08
C LYS A 89 -15.02 -24.50 2.54
N ASP A 90 -14.61 -23.28 2.21
CA ASP A 90 -13.25 -22.95 1.79
C ASP A 90 -12.25 -22.87 2.96
N GLY A 91 -12.68 -23.22 4.18
CA GLY A 91 -11.82 -23.33 5.36
C GLY A 91 -11.55 -22.02 6.09
N TRP A 92 -12.31 -20.95 5.82
CA TRP A 92 -12.17 -19.70 6.56
C TRP A 92 -12.67 -19.85 8.00
N PRO A 93 -11.87 -19.45 9.01
CA PRO A 93 -12.31 -19.51 10.40
C PRO A 93 -13.38 -18.43 10.68
N ASP A 94 -14.39 -18.77 11.49
CA ASP A 94 -15.42 -17.82 11.91
C ASP A 94 -14.81 -16.57 12.58
N LYS A 95 -13.76 -16.78 13.40
CA LYS A 95 -12.97 -15.70 14.02
C LYS A 95 -11.47 -15.93 13.80
N PRO A 96 -10.68 -14.88 13.48
CA PRO A 96 -11.12 -13.51 13.22
C PRO A 96 -11.59 -13.26 11.78
N ALA A 97 -11.43 -14.22 10.85
CA ALA A 97 -11.51 -13.94 9.41
C ALA A 97 -12.92 -13.54 8.92
N ILE A 98 -13.94 -14.36 9.20
CA ILE A 98 -15.32 -14.07 8.76
C ILE A 98 -15.90 -12.87 9.53
N GLU A 99 -15.62 -12.76 10.84
CA GLU A 99 -16.02 -11.62 11.67
C GLU A 99 -15.45 -10.28 11.14
N SER A 100 -14.14 -10.23 10.86
CA SER A 100 -13.51 -9.02 10.29
C SER A 100 -14.08 -8.66 8.90
N LEU A 101 -14.39 -9.66 8.08
CA LEU A 101 -15.08 -9.44 6.80
C LEU A 101 -16.51 -8.90 7.01
N ASP A 102 -17.24 -9.42 7.99
CA ASP A 102 -18.58 -8.96 8.35
C ASP A 102 -18.53 -7.49 8.79
N ASP A 103 -17.68 -7.16 9.76
CA ASP A 103 -17.55 -5.80 10.30
C ASP A 103 -17.15 -4.82 9.21
N SER A 104 -16.12 -5.16 8.41
CA SER A 104 -15.63 -4.27 7.36
C SER A 104 -16.63 -4.04 6.22
N SER A 105 -17.32 -5.09 5.76
CA SER A 105 -18.36 -4.91 4.74
C SER A 105 -19.63 -4.27 5.29
N THR A 106 -19.98 -4.50 6.57
CA THR A 106 -21.08 -3.79 7.26
C THR A 106 -20.78 -2.30 7.37
N ARG A 107 -19.53 -1.94 7.69
CA ARG A 107 -19.09 -0.55 7.73
C ARG A 107 -19.28 0.13 6.37
N VAL A 108 -18.82 -0.48 5.28
CA VAL A 108 -19.01 0.08 3.93
C VAL A 108 -20.50 0.26 3.59
N VAL A 109 -21.34 -0.75 3.82
CA VAL A 109 -22.79 -0.66 3.54
C VAL A 109 -23.47 0.44 4.36
N SER A 110 -23.04 0.64 5.62
CA SER A 110 -23.58 1.69 6.49
C SER A 110 -23.32 3.11 5.98
N LEU A 111 -22.30 3.28 5.13
CA LEU A 111 -21.92 4.55 4.51
C LEU A 111 -22.56 4.78 3.13
N LEU A 112 -23.24 3.77 2.57
CA LEU A 112 -24.08 3.94 1.39
C LEU A 112 -25.40 4.64 1.75
N ASN A 113 -26.17 5.09 0.75
CA ASN A 113 -27.51 5.63 1.00
C ASN A 113 -28.54 4.51 1.22
N HIS A 114 -29.62 4.87 1.90
CA HIS A 114 -30.76 3.99 2.03
C HIS A 114 -31.47 3.84 0.67
N PRO A 115 -31.76 2.61 0.18
CA PRO A 115 -32.27 2.39 -1.18
C PRO A 115 -33.68 2.98 -1.43
N LYS A 116 -34.40 3.35 -0.37
CA LYS A 116 -35.72 4.01 -0.43
C LYS A 116 -35.65 5.54 -0.44
N GLU A 117 -34.46 6.14 -0.39
CA GLU A 117 -34.30 7.57 -0.65
C GLU A 117 -34.78 7.94 -2.06
N LYS A 118 -35.18 9.21 -2.25
CA LYS A 118 -35.72 9.71 -3.52
C LYS A 118 -34.68 9.74 -4.63
N SER A 119 -33.48 10.19 -4.31
CA SER A 119 -32.32 10.24 -5.19
C SER A 119 -31.06 10.32 -4.34
N PHE A 120 -29.95 9.79 -4.86
CA PHE A 120 -28.64 9.93 -4.24
C PHE A 120 -27.52 9.73 -5.27
N SER A 121 -26.37 10.35 -5.00
CA SER A 121 -25.15 10.18 -5.77
C SER A 121 -23.95 10.16 -4.81
N THR A 122 -23.57 8.95 -4.39
CA THR A 122 -22.48 8.73 -3.42
C THR A 122 -21.21 8.31 -4.15
N ARG A 123 -20.06 8.80 -3.68
CA ARG A 123 -18.71 8.46 -4.13
C ARG A 123 -17.83 8.15 -2.92
N GLY A 124 -17.53 6.87 -2.74
CA GLY A 124 -16.64 6.37 -1.70
C GLY A 124 -15.40 5.68 -2.23
N LEU A 125 -14.40 5.53 -1.38
CA LEU A 125 -13.18 4.76 -1.64
C LEU A 125 -12.97 3.74 -0.52
N VAL A 126 -12.60 2.52 -0.89
CA VAL A 126 -12.18 1.47 0.03
C VAL A 126 -10.73 1.11 -0.29
N VAL A 127 -9.85 1.34 0.68
CA VAL A 127 -8.42 1.07 0.57
C VAL A 127 -8.13 -0.23 1.30
N GLY A 128 -7.54 -1.20 0.60
CA GLY A 128 -7.09 -2.47 1.18
C GLY A 128 -5.62 -2.72 0.89
N TYR A 129 -5.07 -3.83 1.38
CA TYR A 129 -3.70 -4.23 0.98
C TYR A 129 -3.72 -4.95 -0.38
N VAL A 130 -2.58 -5.05 -1.04
CA VAL A 130 -2.46 -5.82 -2.29
C VAL A 130 -2.82 -7.28 -2.00
N GLN A 131 -3.76 -7.85 -2.76
CA GLN A 131 -4.29 -9.21 -2.53
C GLN A 131 -4.85 -9.48 -1.12
N SER A 132 -5.38 -8.46 -0.42
CA SER A 132 -5.94 -8.61 0.93
C SER A 132 -7.36 -9.17 1.00
N GLY A 133 -7.94 -9.58 -0.14
CA GLY A 133 -9.34 -10.00 -0.20
C GLY A 133 -10.34 -8.87 -0.50
N LYS A 134 -9.91 -7.76 -1.13
CA LYS A 134 -10.80 -6.67 -1.61
C LYS A 134 -12.02 -7.19 -2.39
N THR A 135 -11.80 -8.15 -3.29
CA THR A 135 -12.85 -8.82 -4.06
C THR A 135 -13.86 -9.56 -3.17
N THR A 136 -13.39 -10.22 -2.11
CA THR A 136 -14.28 -10.84 -1.11
C THR A 136 -15.10 -9.76 -0.39
N ASN A 137 -14.46 -8.64 -0.01
CA ASN A 137 -15.13 -7.54 0.68
C ASN A 137 -16.20 -6.89 -0.20
N PHE A 138 -15.93 -6.50 -1.44
CA PHE A 138 -16.96 -5.89 -2.29
C PHE A 138 -18.07 -6.88 -2.65
N THR A 139 -17.76 -8.17 -2.80
CA THR A 139 -18.79 -9.21 -3.00
C THR A 139 -19.73 -9.29 -1.78
N SER A 140 -19.17 -9.17 -0.58
CA SER A 140 -19.92 -9.13 0.69
C SER A 140 -20.77 -7.86 0.81
N VAL A 141 -20.24 -6.71 0.39
CA VAL A 141 -21.00 -5.45 0.30
C VAL A 141 -22.17 -5.60 -0.67
N MET A 142 -21.93 -6.16 -1.87
CA MET A 142 -22.99 -6.43 -2.86
C MET A 142 -24.09 -7.35 -2.30
N ALA A 143 -23.70 -8.43 -1.62
CA ALA A 143 -24.63 -9.37 -1.00
C ALA A 143 -25.52 -8.68 0.05
N LYS A 144 -24.91 -7.94 0.98
CA LYS A 144 -25.62 -7.19 2.04
C LYS A 144 -26.51 -6.08 1.48
N SER A 145 -26.04 -5.36 0.46
CA SER A 145 -26.83 -4.34 -0.24
C SER A 145 -28.02 -4.96 -0.98
N ALA A 146 -27.86 -6.14 -1.59
CA ALA A 146 -28.94 -6.88 -2.24
C ALA A 146 -30.03 -7.27 -1.22
N ASP A 147 -29.62 -7.80 -0.05
CA ASP A 147 -30.53 -8.12 1.07
C ASP A 147 -31.27 -6.88 1.61
N ARG A 148 -30.83 -5.65 1.26
CA ARG A 148 -31.50 -4.39 1.62
C ARG A 148 -32.23 -3.70 0.46
N GLY A 149 -32.27 -4.31 -0.72
CA GLY A 149 -33.09 -3.83 -1.83
C GLY A 149 -32.37 -2.96 -2.85
N TYR A 150 -31.04 -2.96 -2.87
CA TYR A 150 -30.30 -2.54 -4.08
C TYR A 150 -30.63 -3.49 -5.23
N LYS A 151 -30.84 -2.93 -6.43
CA LYS A 151 -31.36 -3.69 -7.58
C LYS A 151 -30.31 -3.91 -8.66
N LEU A 152 -29.51 -2.90 -8.98
CA LEU A 152 -28.52 -2.97 -10.06
C LEU A 152 -27.11 -2.96 -9.47
N PHE A 153 -26.30 -3.92 -9.87
CA PHE A 153 -24.90 -4.04 -9.48
C PHE A 153 -24.03 -4.01 -10.74
N ILE A 154 -23.23 -2.95 -10.87
CA ILE A 154 -22.27 -2.78 -11.97
C ILE A 154 -20.88 -2.94 -11.37
N VAL A 155 -20.11 -3.89 -11.89
CA VAL A 155 -18.71 -4.07 -11.53
C VAL A 155 -17.86 -3.69 -12.74
N LEU A 156 -17.09 -2.61 -12.59
CA LEU A 156 -16.08 -2.21 -13.54
C LEU A 156 -14.85 -3.06 -13.25
N ALA A 157 -14.68 -4.14 -14.01
CA ALA A 157 -13.50 -4.97 -13.95
C ALA A 157 -12.39 -4.32 -14.79
N GLY A 158 -11.11 -4.60 -14.48
CA GLY A 158 -9.98 -3.99 -15.16
C GLY A 158 -9.94 -4.22 -16.68
N ILE A 159 -8.87 -3.75 -17.32
CA ILE A 159 -8.80 -3.52 -18.77
C ILE A 159 -8.84 -4.83 -19.59
N HIS A 160 -8.35 -5.94 -19.02
CA HIS A 160 -8.15 -7.19 -19.73
C HIS A 160 -9.34 -8.16 -19.62
N ASN A 161 -9.62 -8.88 -20.71
CA ASN A 161 -10.66 -9.92 -20.77
C ASN A 161 -10.49 -11.01 -19.70
N GLY A 162 -9.24 -11.37 -19.38
CA GLY A 162 -8.93 -12.38 -18.35
C GLY A 162 -9.43 -11.97 -16.96
N LEU A 163 -9.08 -10.75 -16.54
CA LEU A 163 -9.50 -10.21 -15.24
C LEU A 163 -11.02 -10.08 -15.15
N ARG A 164 -11.65 -9.55 -16.21
CA ARG A 164 -13.11 -9.43 -16.28
C ARG A 164 -13.80 -10.80 -16.20
N ARG A 165 -13.28 -11.82 -16.89
CA ARG A 165 -13.80 -13.20 -16.82
C ARG A 165 -13.62 -13.79 -15.41
N GLN A 166 -12.46 -13.60 -14.78
CA GLN A 166 -12.19 -14.07 -13.42
C GLN A 166 -13.13 -13.43 -12.39
N THR A 167 -13.30 -12.12 -12.44
CA THR A 167 -14.23 -11.38 -11.58
C THR A 167 -15.67 -11.82 -11.81
N GLN A 168 -16.09 -12.01 -13.07
CA GLN A 168 -17.41 -12.53 -13.41
C GLN A 168 -17.62 -13.95 -12.85
N ALA A 169 -16.68 -14.87 -13.06
CA ALA A 169 -16.78 -16.24 -12.57
C ALA A 169 -16.96 -16.29 -11.05
N ARG A 170 -16.13 -15.52 -10.34
CA ARG A 170 -16.18 -15.43 -8.89
C ARG A 170 -17.49 -14.86 -8.37
N LEU A 171 -17.99 -13.78 -8.98
CA LEU A 171 -19.27 -13.18 -8.58
C LEU A 171 -20.46 -14.11 -8.87
N VAL A 172 -20.41 -14.87 -9.98
CA VAL A 172 -21.43 -15.87 -10.29
C VAL A 172 -21.43 -16.99 -9.25
N GLN A 173 -20.26 -17.56 -8.95
CA GLN A 173 -20.10 -18.61 -7.95
C GLN A 173 -20.57 -18.17 -6.56
N GLN A 174 -20.28 -16.93 -6.17
CA GLN A 174 -20.52 -16.44 -4.82
C GLN A 174 -21.91 -15.82 -4.62
N LEU A 175 -22.47 -15.13 -5.62
CA LEU A 175 -23.77 -14.45 -5.50
C LEU A 175 -24.91 -15.19 -6.21
N VAL A 176 -24.66 -15.67 -7.44
CA VAL A 176 -25.72 -16.16 -8.34
C VAL A 176 -26.02 -17.63 -8.09
N GLU A 177 -25.01 -18.50 -8.13
CA GLU A 177 -25.19 -19.96 -7.96
C GLU A 177 -25.85 -20.37 -6.65
N PRO A 178 -25.61 -19.71 -5.50
CA PRO A 178 -26.30 -20.06 -4.26
C PRO A 178 -27.78 -19.66 -4.27
N ASN A 179 -28.14 -18.62 -5.03
CA ASN A 179 -29.49 -18.04 -5.05
C ASN A 179 -29.96 -17.71 -6.48
N PRO A 180 -30.05 -18.67 -7.41
CA PRO A 180 -30.22 -18.40 -8.84
C PRO A 180 -31.55 -17.71 -9.17
N ALA A 181 -32.60 -17.95 -8.39
CA ALA A 181 -33.90 -17.31 -8.55
C ALA A 181 -33.90 -15.82 -8.15
N MET A 182 -32.86 -15.34 -7.47
CA MET A 182 -32.73 -13.95 -7.01
C MET A 182 -31.91 -13.08 -7.95
N TRP A 183 -31.20 -13.64 -8.94
CA TRP A 183 -30.25 -12.90 -9.76
C TRP A 183 -30.54 -13.04 -11.26
N SER A 184 -30.41 -11.93 -11.98
CA SER A 184 -30.33 -11.85 -13.44
C SER A 184 -28.96 -11.31 -13.83
N GLN A 185 -28.39 -11.81 -14.93
CA GLN A 185 -27.09 -11.38 -15.42
C GLN A 185 -27.23 -10.66 -16.76
N LEU A 186 -26.57 -9.49 -16.91
CA LEU A 186 -26.48 -8.77 -18.18
C LEU A 186 -25.27 -9.17 -19.01
N THR A 187 -24.30 -9.84 -18.39
CA THR A 187 -23.02 -10.23 -18.95
C THR A 187 -22.72 -11.69 -18.62
N GLY A 188 -21.91 -12.38 -19.43
CA GLY A 188 -21.54 -13.79 -19.23
C GLY A 188 -20.03 -14.01 -19.27
N LEU A 189 -19.53 -15.20 -18.90
CA LEU A 189 -18.09 -15.46 -18.79
C LEU A 189 -17.28 -15.03 -20.02
N ASP A 190 -17.72 -15.43 -21.22
CA ASP A 190 -17.00 -15.16 -22.48
C ASP A 190 -17.57 -13.97 -23.27
N LYS A 191 -18.62 -13.31 -22.75
CA LYS A 191 -19.27 -12.17 -23.42
C LYS A 191 -19.36 -10.97 -22.50
N ASP A 192 -18.64 -9.92 -22.87
CA ASP A 192 -18.76 -8.60 -22.27
C ASP A 192 -20.11 -7.94 -22.63
N PHE A 193 -20.34 -6.71 -22.18
CA PHE A 193 -21.62 -6.04 -22.35
C PHE A 193 -21.97 -5.81 -23.83
N THR A 194 -23.03 -6.50 -24.26
CA THR A 194 -23.73 -6.24 -25.51
C THR A 194 -25.11 -5.66 -25.21
N PRO A 195 -25.53 -4.56 -25.88
CA PRO A 195 -26.83 -3.96 -25.64
C PRO A 195 -27.98 -4.96 -25.76
N GLN A 196 -28.80 -5.08 -24.71
CA GLN A 196 -29.97 -5.95 -24.68
C GLN A 196 -31.20 -5.22 -25.26
N GLU A 197 -32.04 -5.91 -26.02
CA GLU A 197 -33.16 -5.28 -26.73
C GLU A 197 -34.28 -4.77 -25.81
N ASN A 198 -34.50 -5.41 -24.64
CA ASN A 198 -35.62 -5.06 -23.75
C ASN A 198 -35.21 -4.84 -22.28
N PRO A 199 -34.91 -3.59 -21.87
CA PRO A 199 -34.61 -3.24 -20.48
C PRO A 199 -35.73 -3.54 -19.48
N ALA A 200 -37.00 -3.57 -19.92
CA ALA A 200 -38.14 -3.82 -19.04
C ALA A 200 -38.10 -5.23 -18.42
N SER A 201 -37.46 -6.19 -19.10
CA SER A 201 -37.29 -7.56 -18.57
C SER A 201 -36.43 -7.60 -17.31
N TYR A 202 -35.50 -6.66 -17.13
CA TYR A 202 -34.59 -6.58 -16.00
C TYR A 202 -35.07 -5.59 -14.93
N PHE A 203 -35.55 -4.42 -15.36
CA PHE A 203 -35.88 -3.32 -14.44
C PHE A 203 -37.37 -3.13 -14.18
N GLY A 204 -38.24 -3.75 -14.98
CA GLY A 204 -39.69 -3.65 -14.83
C GLY A 204 -40.19 -4.07 -13.45
N LYS A 205 -41.37 -3.55 -13.05
CA LYS A 205 -41.98 -3.78 -11.73
C LYS A 205 -42.26 -5.25 -11.42
N SER A 206 -42.42 -6.10 -12.45
CA SER A 206 -42.62 -7.54 -12.30
C SER A 206 -41.32 -8.30 -12.00
N ASN A 207 -40.15 -7.74 -12.33
CA ASN A 207 -38.86 -8.36 -12.05
C ASN A 207 -38.44 -8.06 -10.60
N LYS A 208 -38.31 -9.13 -9.81
CA LYS A 208 -37.88 -9.11 -8.40
C LYS A 208 -36.42 -9.51 -8.19
N THR A 209 -35.68 -9.76 -9.27
CA THR A 209 -34.27 -10.17 -9.21
C THR A 209 -33.35 -8.96 -9.10
N HIS A 210 -32.17 -9.19 -8.52
CA HIS A 210 -31.02 -8.31 -8.59
C HIS A 210 -30.32 -8.50 -9.93
N VAL A 211 -29.85 -7.41 -10.53
CA VAL A 211 -29.24 -7.41 -11.87
C VAL A 211 -27.74 -7.22 -11.71
N LEU A 212 -26.96 -8.22 -12.14
CA LEU A 212 -25.50 -8.21 -12.13
C LEU A 212 -24.95 -7.89 -13.52
N CYS A 213 -24.01 -6.94 -13.59
CA CYS A 213 -23.32 -6.54 -14.82
C CYS A 213 -21.82 -6.38 -14.52
N VAL A 214 -20.98 -7.21 -15.15
CA VAL A 214 -19.52 -7.13 -15.00
C VAL A 214 -18.90 -6.76 -16.34
N VAL A 215 -18.36 -5.54 -16.43
CA VAL A 215 -17.93 -4.92 -17.69
C VAL A 215 -16.45 -4.58 -17.65
N LYS A 216 -15.79 -4.62 -18.81
CA LYS A 216 -14.43 -4.08 -18.93
C LYS A 216 -14.42 -2.56 -18.75
N LYS A 217 -13.39 -2.08 -18.08
CA LYS A 217 -13.07 -0.66 -17.93
C LYS A 217 -12.36 -0.11 -19.17
N ASN A 218 -13.03 -0.15 -20.32
CA ASN A 218 -12.55 0.47 -21.56
C ASN A 218 -13.62 1.36 -22.21
N ALA A 219 -13.19 2.34 -23.00
CA ALA A 219 -14.10 3.37 -23.49
C ALA A 219 -15.24 2.83 -24.39
N PRO A 220 -15.00 1.86 -25.31
CA PRO A 220 -16.07 1.33 -26.16
C PRO A 220 -17.19 0.62 -25.41
N VAL A 221 -16.86 -0.22 -24.42
CA VAL A 221 -17.85 -0.98 -23.64
C VAL A 221 -18.65 -0.04 -22.75
N LEU A 222 -17.98 0.91 -22.09
CA LEU A 222 -18.65 1.91 -21.26
C LEU A 222 -19.61 2.78 -22.09
N ARG A 223 -19.22 3.21 -23.30
CA ARG A 223 -20.13 3.94 -24.23
C ARG A 223 -21.37 3.11 -24.58
N LYS A 224 -21.23 1.81 -24.83
CA LYS A 224 -22.36 0.90 -25.09
C LYS A 224 -23.29 0.84 -23.87
N LEU A 225 -22.72 0.73 -22.67
CA LEU A 225 -23.47 0.68 -21.41
C LEU A 225 -24.23 1.99 -21.14
N VAL A 226 -23.57 3.14 -21.25
CA VAL A 226 -24.20 4.48 -21.12
C VAL A 226 -25.39 4.60 -22.08
N LYS A 227 -25.19 4.26 -23.36
CA LYS A 227 -26.25 4.33 -24.37
C LYS A 227 -27.45 3.43 -24.03
N TRP A 228 -27.21 2.27 -23.43
CA TRP A 228 -28.27 1.35 -23.04
C TRP A 228 -29.01 1.82 -21.79
N LEU A 229 -28.30 2.30 -20.76
CA LEU A 229 -28.90 2.86 -19.55
C LEU A 229 -29.78 4.08 -19.88
N ASN A 230 -29.32 4.97 -20.77
CA ASN A 230 -30.10 6.11 -21.23
C ASN A 230 -31.42 5.70 -21.94
N LYS A 231 -31.43 4.59 -22.67
CA LYS A 231 -32.67 4.03 -23.26
C LYS A 231 -33.60 3.41 -22.22
N ALA A 232 -33.07 3.01 -21.07
CA ALA A 232 -33.80 2.38 -19.99
C ALA A 232 -34.25 3.37 -18.90
N SER A 233 -34.01 4.67 -19.07
CA SER A 233 -34.19 5.71 -18.06
C SER A 233 -35.57 5.70 -17.37
N ASP A 234 -36.64 5.41 -18.11
CA ASP A 234 -38.01 5.29 -17.59
C ASP A 234 -38.16 4.19 -16.52
N TYR A 235 -37.36 3.12 -16.62
CA TYR A 235 -37.38 2.00 -15.68
C TYR A 235 -36.36 2.16 -14.53
N LEU A 236 -35.41 3.08 -14.65
CA LEU A 236 -34.30 3.25 -13.72
C LEU A 236 -34.58 4.26 -12.60
N GLN A 237 -35.68 5.02 -12.67
CA GLN A 237 -36.05 6.05 -11.67
C GLN A 237 -36.07 5.52 -10.24
N ASP A 238 -36.60 4.30 -10.05
CA ASP A 238 -36.71 3.63 -8.75
C ASP A 238 -35.68 2.50 -8.58
N CYS A 239 -34.57 2.53 -9.32
CA CYS A 239 -33.56 1.47 -9.31
C CYS A 239 -32.31 1.91 -8.53
N PRO A 240 -32.14 1.53 -7.24
CA PRO A 240 -30.91 1.79 -6.51
C PRO A 240 -29.78 0.96 -7.10
N ALA A 241 -28.73 1.63 -7.54
CA ALA A 241 -27.59 1.03 -8.21
C ALA A 241 -26.32 1.18 -7.37
N LEU A 242 -25.55 0.10 -7.29
CA LEU A 242 -24.21 0.06 -6.71
C LEU A 242 -23.20 -0.20 -7.83
N ILE A 243 -22.25 0.71 -7.98
CA ILE A 243 -21.15 0.63 -8.94
C ILE A 243 -19.87 0.37 -8.14
N ILE A 244 -19.26 -0.78 -8.38
CA ILE A 244 -17.96 -1.16 -7.82
C ILE A 244 -16.91 -0.93 -8.90
N ASP A 245 -15.91 -0.10 -8.60
CA ASP A 245 -14.73 0.06 -9.46
C ASP A 245 -13.56 -0.70 -8.85
N ASP A 246 -13.24 -1.86 -9.42
CA ASP A 246 -12.10 -2.68 -8.99
C ASP A 246 -10.82 -2.13 -9.62
N GLU A 247 -9.74 -2.03 -8.83
CA GLU A 247 -8.51 -1.35 -9.22
C GLU A 247 -8.78 0.10 -9.68
N ALA A 248 -9.41 0.88 -8.79
CA ALA A 248 -9.80 2.27 -9.05
C ALA A 248 -8.62 3.22 -9.36
N ASP A 249 -7.39 2.80 -9.06
CA ASP A 249 -6.13 3.46 -9.38
C ASP A 249 -5.71 3.32 -10.86
N GLN A 250 -6.19 2.28 -11.56
CA GLN A 250 -5.89 2.06 -12.99
C GLN A 250 -6.55 3.13 -13.88
N ALA A 251 -7.65 3.75 -13.43
CA ALA A 251 -8.40 4.74 -14.21
C ALA A 251 -7.64 6.05 -14.42
N THR A 252 -6.72 6.37 -13.50
CA THR A 252 -6.24 7.74 -13.35
C THR A 252 -5.25 8.14 -14.44
N VAL A 253 -4.66 7.17 -15.16
CA VAL A 253 -3.78 7.41 -16.31
C VAL A 253 -4.57 7.66 -17.61
N ALA A 254 -5.86 7.26 -17.66
CA ALA A 254 -6.78 7.54 -18.77
C ALA A 254 -7.91 8.50 -18.38
N THR A 255 -7.58 9.49 -17.56
CA THR A 255 -8.46 10.51 -16.97
C THR A 255 -9.31 11.27 -17.99
N LYS A 256 -8.90 11.33 -19.27
CA LYS A 256 -9.64 12.07 -20.31
C LYS A 256 -10.79 11.30 -20.95
N SER A 257 -10.82 9.97 -20.91
CA SER A 257 -11.79 9.17 -21.67
C SER A 257 -12.67 8.26 -20.82
N ILE A 258 -12.16 7.68 -19.73
CA ILE A 258 -12.88 6.70 -18.91
C ILE A 258 -13.71 7.35 -17.81
N ASN A 259 -13.14 8.24 -17.01
CA ASN A 259 -13.83 8.88 -15.89
C ASN A 259 -15.12 9.61 -16.30
N PRO A 260 -15.14 10.38 -17.42
CA PRO A 260 -16.37 10.99 -17.91
C PRO A 260 -17.47 9.96 -18.21
N LEU A 261 -17.12 8.78 -18.76
CA LEU A 261 -18.10 7.73 -19.06
C LEU A 261 -18.65 7.09 -17.79
N ILE A 262 -17.85 6.95 -16.73
CA ILE A 262 -18.33 6.47 -15.43
C ILE A 262 -19.29 7.51 -14.83
N LEU A 263 -18.96 8.80 -14.92
CA LEU A 263 -19.86 9.87 -14.50
C LEU A 263 -21.16 9.88 -15.31
N ASP A 264 -21.12 9.62 -16.62
CA ASP A 264 -22.32 9.48 -17.46
C ASP A 264 -23.19 8.28 -17.04
N ILE A 265 -22.57 7.15 -16.66
CA ILE A 265 -23.28 6.00 -16.08
C ILE A 265 -24.00 6.42 -14.79
N MET A 266 -23.30 7.11 -13.88
CA MET A 266 -23.90 7.63 -12.65
C MET A 266 -25.03 8.63 -12.94
N GLY A 267 -24.85 9.52 -13.91
CA GLY A 267 -25.84 10.51 -14.34
C GLY A 267 -27.10 9.88 -14.94
N SER A 268 -26.99 8.68 -15.52
CA SER A 268 -28.12 7.89 -16.03
C SER A 268 -28.95 7.23 -14.92
N LEU A 269 -28.45 7.24 -13.67
CA LEU A 269 -28.98 6.51 -12.52
C LEU A 269 -29.33 7.47 -11.37
N PRO A 270 -30.62 7.82 -11.15
CA PRO A 270 -31.03 8.77 -10.12
C PRO A 270 -30.66 8.37 -8.68
N LYS A 271 -30.40 7.07 -8.46
CA LYS A 271 -30.01 6.46 -7.19
C LYS A 271 -28.73 5.65 -7.41
N SER A 272 -27.57 6.31 -7.41
CA SER A 272 -26.28 5.67 -7.68
C SER A 272 -25.28 5.84 -6.54
N ALA A 273 -24.66 4.74 -6.13
CA ALA A 273 -23.51 4.73 -5.24
C ALA A 273 -22.30 4.16 -5.98
N TYR A 274 -21.21 4.90 -6.04
CA TYR A 274 -19.94 4.50 -6.60
C TYR A 274 -18.96 4.23 -5.45
N VAL A 275 -18.32 3.06 -5.47
CA VAL A 275 -17.29 2.67 -4.50
C VAL A 275 -16.07 2.17 -5.26
N GLY A 276 -14.98 2.93 -5.20
CA GLY A 276 -13.69 2.50 -5.73
C GLY A 276 -12.98 1.59 -4.74
N TYR A 277 -12.42 0.48 -5.22
CA TYR A 277 -11.55 -0.42 -4.46
C TYR A 277 -10.14 -0.32 -5.00
N THR A 278 -9.16 -0.08 -4.12
CA THR A 278 -7.75 0.03 -4.53
C THR A 278 -6.80 -0.45 -3.44
N ALA A 279 -5.62 -0.91 -3.85
CA ALA A 279 -4.49 -1.07 -2.94
C ALA A 279 -3.74 0.25 -2.71
N SER A 280 -3.66 1.08 -3.75
CA SER A 280 -2.93 2.34 -3.78
C SER A 280 -3.92 3.48 -4.04
N PRO A 281 -4.30 4.25 -3.01
CA PRO A 281 -5.29 5.30 -3.18
C PRO A 281 -4.70 6.62 -3.69
N PHE A 282 -3.39 6.69 -3.98
CA PHE A 282 -2.71 7.91 -4.40
C PHE A 282 -3.42 8.56 -5.58
N ALA A 283 -3.66 7.76 -6.62
CA ALA A 283 -4.24 8.28 -7.84
C ALA A 283 -5.68 8.82 -7.63
N ASN A 284 -6.47 8.21 -6.74
CA ASN A 284 -7.84 8.65 -6.44
C ASN A 284 -7.89 9.89 -5.54
N LEU A 285 -6.93 10.03 -4.63
CA LEU A 285 -6.90 11.12 -3.65
C LEU A 285 -6.12 12.35 -4.12
N LEU A 286 -5.32 12.21 -5.18
CA LEU A 286 -4.64 13.33 -5.86
C LEU A 286 -5.53 14.05 -6.89
N ILE A 287 -6.70 13.50 -7.24
CA ILE A 287 -7.70 14.15 -8.10
C ILE A 287 -8.07 15.51 -7.48
N ASP A 288 -8.18 16.55 -8.30
CA ASP A 288 -8.67 17.85 -7.84
C ASP A 288 -10.13 17.71 -7.37
N PRO A 289 -10.44 17.94 -6.07
CA PRO A 289 -11.80 17.82 -5.58
C PRO A 289 -12.76 18.84 -6.20
N SER A 290 -12.23 19.93 -6.78
CA SER A 290 -13.03 20.93 -7.51
C SER A 290 -13.31 20.55 -8.96
N ALA A 291 -12.62 19.53 -9.51
CA ALA A 291 -12.93 18.98 -10.81
C ALA A 291 -14.19 18.10 -10.75
N GLU A 292 -14.98 18.08 -11.82
CA GLU A 292 -16.06 17.11 -12.00
C GLU A 292 -15.47 15.72 -12.30
N ASP A 293 -14.94 15.06 -11.28
CA ASP A 293 -14.27 13.76 -11.37
C ASP A 293 -14.70 12.80 -10.24
N LEU A 294 -14.17 11.58 -10.22
CA LEU A 294 -14.51 10.49 -9.30
C LEU A 294 -13.84 10.61 -7.92
N TYR A 295 -13.54 11.84 -7.48
CA TYR A 295 -12.99 12.09 -6.16
C TYR A 295 -13.92 11.52 -5.06
N PRO A 296 -13.39 10.76 -4.06
CA PRO A 296 -14.19 10.13 -3.03
C PRO A 296 -14.66 11.13 -1.96
N LYS A 297 -15.59 11.99 -2.34
CA LYS A 297 -16.05 13.11 -1.50
C LYS A 297 -16.84 12.67 -0.27
N ASP A 298 -17.48 11.48 -0.31
CA ASP A 298 -18.46 11.08 0.70
C ASP A 298 -17.86 10.21 1.81
N PHE A 299 -16.97 9.26 1.47
CA PHE A 299 -16.26 8.47 2.47
C PHE A 299 -14.97 7.79 1.95
N ILE A 300 -14.07 7.47 2.87
CA ILE A 300 -12.88 6.63 2.64
C ILE A 300 -12.82 5.59 3.76
N VAL A 301 -12.75 4.29 3.45
CA VAL A 301 -12.62 3.21 4.44
C VAL A 301 -11.26 2.53 4.28
N ASN A 302 -10.51 2.37 5.38
CA ASN A 302 -9.23 1.65 5.42
C ASN A 302 -9.46 0.24 5.97
N LEU A 303 -9.36 -0.78 5.11
CA LEU A 303 -9.53 -2.18 5.53
C LEU A 303 -8.33 -2.62 6.38
N PRO A 304 -8.56 -3.35 7.49
CA PRO A 304 -7.48 -3.85 8.33
C PRO A 304 -6.57 -4.81 7.57
N GLN A 305 -5.30 -4.88 7.98
CA GLN A 305 -4.38 -5.87 7.43
C GLN A 305 -4.80 -7.27 7.90
N PRO A 306 -5.07 -8.22 6.99
CA PRO A 306 -5.37 -9.57 7.41
C PRO A 306 -4.16 -10.23 8.09
N GLN A 307 -4.39 -10.96 9.18
CA GLN A 307 -3.33 -11.68 9.88
C GLN A 307 -2.68 -12.73 8.96
N GLY A 308 -1.34 -12.76 8.91
CA GLY A 308 -0.57 -13.70 8.06
C GLY A 308 -0.51 -13.30 6.57
N HIS A 309 -0.95 -12.10 6.22
CA HIS A 309 -0.79 -11.55 4.88
C HIS A 309 0.67 -11.11 4.64
N PHE A 310 1.28 -11.57 3.54
CA PHE A 310 2.59 -11.08 3.12
C PHE A 310 2.42 -9.74 2.39
N GLY A 311 2.68 -8.66 3.11
CA GLY A 311 2.73 -7.30 2.58
C GLY A 311 4.11 -6.89 2.07
N THR A 312 4.19 -5.65 1.59
CA THR A 312 5.42 -4.94 1.23
C THR A 312 6.39 -4.88 2.40
N GLU A 313 5.91 -4.47 3.57
CA GLU A 313 6.69 -4.36 4.81
C GLU A 313 7.29 -5.71 5.26
N VAL A 314 6.53 -6.81 5.21
CA VAL A 314 6.99 -8.15 5.62
C VAL A 314 8.17 -8.64 4.75
N LEU A 315 8.19 -8.27 3.46
CA LEU A 315 9.18 -8.76 2.50
C LEU A 315 10.40 -7.85 2.34
N PHE A 316 10.20 -6.53 2.38
CA PHE A 316 11.25 -5.55 2.10
C PHE A 316 11.66 -4.72 3.32
N GLY A 317 10.92 -4.86 4.43
CA GLY A 317 10.96 -3.95 5.55
C GLY A 317 10.45 -2.58 5.17
N ARG A 318 10.59 -1.65 6.11
CA ARG A 318 10.38 -0.22 5.86
C ARG A 318 11.32 0.62 6.70
N ASP A 319 11.35 1.91 6.41
CA ASP A 319 12.07 2.85 7.25
C ASP A 319 11.22 3.25 8.46
N VAL A 320 11.89 3.64 9.53
CA VAL A 320 11.24 3.98 10.79
C VAL A 320 10.50 5.29 10.62
N LEU A 321 9.19 5.27 10.87
CA LEU A 321 8.38 6.47 10.73
C LEU A 321 8.53 7.36 11.96
N ASP A 322 8.22 8.63 11.78
CA ASP A 322 8.25 9.62 12.85
C ASP A 322 7.40 9.16 14.04
N GLY A 323 8.05 8.77 15.15
CA GLY A 323 7.39 8.42 16.42
C GLY A 323 7.44 6.97 16.80
N GLU A 324 7.87 6.12 15.89
CA GLU A 324 8.01 4.70 16.13
C GLU A 324 9.33 4.39 16.83
N ASP A 325 9.30 3.28 17.55
CA ASP A 325 10.49 2.69 18.11
C ASP A 325 11.20 1.90 17.01
N SER A 326 12.46 2.22 16.72
CA SER A 326 13.22 1.54 15.69
C SER A 326 13.43 0.06 15.97
N GLU A 327 13.23 -0.39 17.22
CA GLU A 327 13.29 -1.81 17.60
C GLU A 327 11.96 -2.55 17.34
N LYS A 328 10.89 -1.84 16.99
CA LYS A 328 9.57 -2.42 16.68
C LYS A 328 9.25 -2.42 15.18
N VAL A 329 10.08 -1.79 14.36
CA VAL A 329 9.89 -1.74 12.91
C VAL A 329 10.50 -2.98 12.29
N ASP A 330 9.73 -3.66 11.46
CA ASP A 330 10.19 -4.86 10.76
C ASP A 330 11.21 -4.48 9.68
N ASP A 331 12.39 -5.09 9.74
CA ASP A 331 13.43 -4.93 8.71
C ASP A 331 13.13 -5.77 7.46
N GLY A 332 12.06 -6.58 7.49
CA GLY A 332 11.67 -7.52 6.46
C GLY A 332 12.41 -8.86 6.63
N HIS A 333 11.82 -9.93 6.09
CA HIS A 333 12.49 -11.23 6.07
C HIS A 333 13.59 -11.28 5.00
N ASP A 334 14.63 -12.08 5.23
CA ASP A 334 15.75 -12.29 4.29
C ASP A 334 15.37 -13.18 3.10
N MET A 335 14.38 -12.74 2.33
CA MET A 335 13.81 -13.42 1.17
C MET A 335 14.28 -12.83 -0.18
N ILE A 336 14.95 -11.67 -0.15
CA ILE A 336 15.41 -10.95 -1.34
C ILE A 336 16.84 -11.36 -1.72
N ARG A 337 17.09 -11.63 -3.00
CA ARG A 337 18.39 -12.01 -3.55
C ARG A 337 18.78 -11.01 -4.63
N SER A 338 19.97 -10.43 -4.50
CA SER A 338 20.46 -9.43 -5.46
C SER A 338 20.80 -10.08 -6.80
N ILE A 339 20.35 -9.44 -7.88
CA ILE A 339 20.77 -9.69 -9.26
C ILE A 339 21.85 -8.65 -9.59
N PRO A 340 23.10 -9.07 -9.88
CA PRO A 340 24.15 -8.17 -10.32
C PRO A 340 23.74 -7.38 -11.56
N ARG A 341 24.22 -6.13 -11.68
CA ARG A 341 23.93 -5.29 -12.86
C ARG A 341 24.36 -5.94 -14.17
N ASP A 342 25.45 -6.71 -14.14
CA ASP A 342 25.98 -7.42 -15.32
C ASP A 342 25.09 -8.58 -15.79
N ASP A 343 24.21 -9.12 -14.93
CA ASP A 343 23.26 -10.17 -15.29
C ASP A 343 22.02 -9.59 -16.02
N VAL A 344 21.70 -8.30 -15.83
CA VAL A 344 20.48 -7.69 -16.39
C VAL A 344 20.45 -7.73 -17.92
N PRO A 345 21.52 -7.34 -18.65
CA PRO A 345 21.56 -7.43 -20.11
C PRO A 345 21.45 -8.86 -20.65
N CYS A 346 21.76 -9.88 -19.84
CA CYS A 346 21.66 -11.29 -20.22
C CYS A 346 20.21 -11.80 -20.27
N VAL A 347 19.29 -11.14 -19.56
CA VAL A 347 17.89 -11.58 -19.40
C VAL A 347 16.89 -10.57 -19.94
N ARG A 348 17.35 -9.37 -20.34
CA ARG A 348 16.53 -8.28 -20.87
C ARG A 348 17.32 -7.53 -21.96
N PRO A 349 16.71 -7.23 -23.13
CA PRO A 349 17.36 -6.38 -24.12
C PRO A 349 17.47 -4.93 -23.60
N ALA A 350 18.59 -4.27 -23.85
CA ALA A 350 18.84 -2.90 -23.42
C ALA A 350 17.92 -1.90 -24.15
N THR A 351 17.73 -2.08 -25.46
CA THR A 351 16.88 -1.20 -26.25
C THR A 351 15.80 -1.95 -27.03
N ARG A 352 14.78 -1.22 -27.49
CA ARG A 352 13.74 -1.76 -28.39
C ARG A 352 14.33 -2.31 -29.69
N ALA A 353 15.47 -1.80 -30.16
CA ALA A 353 16.13 -2.28 -31.37
C ALA A 353 16.80 -3.65 -31.16
N ASP A 354 17.18 -3.97 -29.92
CA ASP A 354 17.85 -5.22 -29.55
C ASP A 354 16.88 -6.37 -29.28
N VAL A 355 15.56 -6.12 -29.37
CA VAL A 355 14.53 -7.13 -29.17
C VAL A 355 14.61 -8.22 -30.24
N ASP A 356 14.83 -7.82 -31.49
CA ASP A 356 14.86 -8.74 -32.62
C ASP A 356 16.16 -9.56 -32.59
N GLY A 357 16.03 -10.86 -32.31
CA GLY A 357 17.17 -11.78 -32.19
C GLY A 357 17.74 -11.92 -30.78
N PHE A 358 17.10 -11.33 -29.76
CA PHE A 358 17.48 -11.51 -28.37
C PHE A 358 17.32 -12.97 -27.92
N GLU A 359 18.41 -13.58 -27.44
CA GLU A 359 18.41 -14.89 -26.78
C GLU A 359 18.89 -14.74 -25.32
N PRO A 360 18.07 -15.11 -24.33
CA PRO A 360 18.44 -14.97 -22.94
C PRO A 360 19.52 -15.98 -22.55
N VAL A 361 20.50 -15.51 -21.80
CA VAL A 361 21.53 -16.37 -21.20
C VAL A 361 21.08 -16.77 -19.80
N ILE A 362 21.10 -18.06 -19.51
CA ILE A 362 20.87 -18.57 -18.16
C ILE A 362 22.10 -18.24 -17.30
N THR A 363 22.06 -17.08 -16.65
CA THR A 363 23.10 -16.66 -15.69
C THR A 363 23.05 -17.54 -14.43
N GLU A 364 24.08 -17.43 -13.59
CA GLU A 364 24.13 -18.20 -12.35
C GLU A 364 23.01 -17.81 -11.38
N THR A 365 22.60 -16.53 -11.36
CA THR A 365 21.48 -16.07 -10.53
C THR A 365 20.16 -16.67 -11.00
N LEU A 366 19.90 -16.68 -12.32
CA LEU A 366 18.69 -17.28 -12.90
C LEU A 366 18.68 -18.80 -12.70
N ARG A 367 19.82 -19.47 -12.88
CA ARG A 367 19.97 -20.91 -12.59
C ARG A 367 19.63 -21.21 -11.13
N THR A 368 20.24 -20.48 -10.19
CA THR A 368 20.02 -20.66 -8.76
C THR A 368 18.55 -20.45 -8.39
N ALA A 369 17.90 -19.43 -8.95
CA ALA A 369 16.47 -19.18 -8.72
C ALA A 369 15.59 -20.36 -9.18
N ILE A 370 15.87 -20.93 -10.35
CA ILE A 370 15.13 -22.08 -10.91
C ILE A 370 15.41 -23.36 -10.10
N GLU A 371 16.67 -23.63 -9.75
CA GLU A 371 17.06 -24.77 -8.93
C GLU A 371 16.40 -24.71 -7.54
N TYR A 372 16.37 -23.52 -6.92
CA TYR A 372 15.65 -23.29 -5.67
C TYR A 372 14.14 -23.47 -5.81
N PHE A 373 13.53 -23.04 -6.91
CA PHE A 373 12.10 -23.27 -7.17
C PHE A 373 11.74 -24.76 -7.15
N TRP A 374 12.56 -25.62 -7.76
CA TRP A 374 12.33 -27.06 -7.73
C TRP A 374 12.48 -27.65 -6.32
N LEU A 375 13.46 -27.17 -5.53
CA LEU A 375 13.63 -27.55 -4.12
C LEU A 375 12.43 -27.13 -3.26
N ALA A 376 11.99 -25.88 -3.41
CA ALA A 376 10.81 -25.36 -2.72
C ALA A 376 9.55 -26.17 -3.08
N THR A 377 9.38 -26.52 -4.37
CA THR A 377 8.26 -27.37 -4.82
C THR A 377 8.32 -28.76 -4.20
N ALA A 378 9.50 -29.39 -4.15
CA ALA A 378 9.71 -30.68 -3.50
C ALA A 378 9.38 -30.61 -2.01
N ALA A 379 9.80 -29.56 -1.31
CA ALA A 379 9.52 -29.37 0.12
C ALA A 379 8.01 -29.23 0.38
N ARG A 380 7.30 -28.51 -0.50
CA ARG A 380 5.83 -28.39 -0.44
C ARG A 380 5.13 -29.73 -0.63
N ARG A 381 5.61 -30.58 -1.55
CA ARG A 381 5.09 -31.95 -1.72
C ARG A 381 5.30 -32.81 -0.48
N VAL A 382 6.46 -32.71 0.16
CA VAL A 382 6.74 -33.44 1.41
C VAL A 382 5.79 -32.99 2.53
N ARG A 383 5.53 -31.68 2.66
CA ARG A 383 4.61 -31.16 3.67
C ARG A 383 3.16 -31.60 3.44
N GLY A 384 2.74 -31.78 2.19
CA GLY A 384 1.42 -32.32 1.85
C GLY A 384 0.23 -31.46 2.28
N SER A 385 0.46 -30.22 2.70
CA SER A 385 -0.54 -29.29 3.21
C SER A 385 -0.46 -27.94 2.51
N GLY A 386 -1.59 -27.25 2.33
CA GLY A 386 -1.65 -25.90 1.76
C GLY A 386 -2.01 -25.89 0.27
N ASN A 387 -1.63 -24.82 -0.44
CA ASN A 387 -1.95 -24.63 -1.85
C ASN A 387 -1.31 -25.76 -2.71
N PRO A 388 -2.09 -26.48 -3.54
CA PRO A 388 -1.57 -27.59 -4.36
C PRO A 388 -0.76 -27.12 -5.57
N HIS A 389 -0.92 -25.87 -6.00
CA HIS A 389 -0.19 -25.30 -7.14
C HIS A 389 1.19 -24.79 -6.70
N SER A 390 2.19 -24.84 -7.57
CA SER A 390 3.51 -24.27 -7.33
C SER A 390 4.01 -23.56 -8.57
N THR A 391 4.17 -22.25 -8.46
CA THR A 391 4.51 -21.40 -9.59
C THR A 391 5.77 -20.58 -9.35
N MET A 392 6.50 -20.33 -10.42
CA MET A 392 7.61 -19.38 -10.49
C MET A 392 7.27 -18.32 -11.53
N LEU A 393 7.59 -17.06 -11.22
CA LEU A 393 7.44 -15.94 -12.14
C LEU A 393 8.82 -15.48 -12.64
N ILE A 394 9.01 -15.41 -13.95
CA ILE A 394 10.14 -14.73 -14.58
C ILE A 394 9.60 -13.50 -15.31
N HIS A 395 9.94 -12.32 -14.81
CA HIS A 395 9.45 -11.05 -15.33
C HIS A 395 10.62 -10.14 -15.72
N THR A 396 10.95 -10.13 -17.02
CA THR A 396 12.14 -9.44 -17.54
C THR A 396 11.83 -8.31 -18.53
N SER A 397 10.81 -8.44 -19.37
CA SER A 397 10.42 -7.43 -20.38
C SER A 397 8.88 -7.40 -20.57
N VAL A 398 8.36 -6.40 -21.27
CA VAL A 398 6.97 -6.38 -21.78
C VAL A 398 6.80 -7.08 -23.13
N ASN A 399 7.91 -7.31 -23.84
CA ASN A 399 7.87 -7.75 -25.23
C ASN A 399 7.65 -9.28 -25.36
N THR A 400 6.67 -9.65 -26.18
CA THR A 400 6.29 -11.05 -26.41
C THR A 400 7.38 -11.88 -27.09
N ALA A 401 8.19 -11.28 -27.97
CA ALA A 401 9.33 -11.94 -28.60
C ALA A 401 10.41 -12.30 -27.57
N VAL A 402 10.67 -11.41 -26.62
CA VAL A 402 11.60 -11.66 -25.50
C VAL A 402 11.07 -12.78 -24.62
N HIS A 403 9.77 -12.81 -24.28
CA HIS A 403 9.22 -13.90 -23.48
C HIS A 403 9.43 -15.25 -24.18
N ASN A 404 9.07 -15.33 -25.46
CA ASN A 404 9.14 -16.57 -26.23
C ASN A 404 10.57 -17.10 -26.37
N SER A 405 11.60 -16.25 -26.33
CA SER A 405 12.99 -16.70 -26.41
C SER A 405 13.49 -17.41 -25.15
N PHE A 406 12.83 -17.27 -23.99
CA PHE A 406 13.15 -18.03 -22.77
C PHE A 406 12.79 -19.52 -22.84
N LYS A 407 11.85 -19.92 -23.70
CA LYS A 407 11.30 -21.28 -23.69
C LYS A 407 12.38 -22.35 -23.87
N LYS A 408 13.20 -22.25 -24.93
CA LYS A 408 14.22 -23.27 -25.25
C LYS A 408 15.32 -23.34 -24.19
N PRO A 409 15.93 -22.22 -23.71
CA PRO A 409 16.93 -22.27 -22.65
C PRO A 409 16.42 -22.91 -21.35
N LEU A 410 15.19 -22.59 -20.94
CA LEU A 410 14.58 -23.14 -19.72
C LEU A 410 14.28 -24.64 -19.86
N GLU A 411 13.76 -25.09 -21.01
CA GLU A 411 13.52 -26.51 -21.29
C GLU A 411 14.84 -27.30 -21.30
N HIS A 412 15.90 -26.71 -21.87
CA HIS A 412 17.22 -27.31 -21.86
C HIS A 412 17.76 -27.48 -20.44
N LEU A 413 17.68 -26.43 -19.61
CA LEU A 413 18.10 -26.49 -18.21
C LEU A 413 17.34 -27.56 -17.43
N ARG A 414 16.01 -27.61 -17.54
CA ARG A 414 15.18 -28.63 -16.86
C ARG A 414 15.60 -30.05 -17.25
N ASN A 415 15.82 -30.30 -18.54
CA ASN A 415 16.23 -31.61 -19.04
C ASN A 415 17.65 -31.99 -18.60
N GLN A 416 18.56 -31.02 -18.52
CA GLN A 416 19.91 -31.22 -18.00
C GLN A 416 19.87 -31.57 -16.52
N SER A 417 19.13 -30.82 -15.71
CA SER A 417 18.98 -31.06 -14.27
C SER A 417 18.34 -32.42 -13.98
N LYS A 418 17.36 -32.86 -14.79
CA LYS A 418 16.79 -34.21 -14.67
C LYS A 418 17.83 -35.32 -14.85
N ARG A 419 18.74 -35.18 -15.83
CA ARG A 419 19.82 -36.15 -16.04
C ARG A 419 20.87 -36.09 -14.94
N ALA A 420 21.11 -34.90 -14.39
CA ALA A 420 22.08 -34.66 -13.33
C ALA A 420 21.60 -35.13 -11.94
N LEU A 421 20.33 -35.52 -11.76
CA LEU A 421 19.86 -36.08 -10.48
C LEU A 421 20.60 -37.36 -10.04
N ALA A 422 21.27 -38.06 -10.96
CA ALA A 422 22.11 -39.22 -10.65
C ALA A 422 23.56 -38.84 -10.29
N ASP A 423 23.96 -37.58 -10.47
CA ASP A 423 25.30 -37.07 -10.22
C ASP A 423 25.43 -36.60 -8.76
N PRO A 424 26.35 -37.18 -7.97
CA PRO A 424 26.60 -36.74 -6.59
C PRO A 424 26.98 -35.26 -6.47
N GLU A 425 27.74 -34.70 -7.42
CA GLU A 425 28.16 -33.29 -7.35
C GLU A 425 26.97 -32.33 -7.53
N PHE A 426 26.03 -32.69 -8.42
CA PHE A 426 24.79 -31.94 -8.60
C PHE A 426 23.93 -31.97 -7.33
N LEU A 427 23.77 -33.13 -6.71
CA LEU A 427 23.00 -33.27 -5.47
C LEU A 427 23.64 -32.52 -4.30
N ASP A 428 24.97 -32.50 -4.21
CA ASP A 428 25.69 -31.74 -3.19
C ASP A 428 25.51 -30.22 -3.35
N ARG A 429 25.51 -29.72 -4.59
CA ARG A 429 25.17 -28.31 -4.88
C ARG A 429 23.73 -27.98 -4.47
N MET A 430 22.77 -28.83 -4.84
CA MET A 430 21.36 -28.65 -4.47
C MET A 430 21.15 -28.68 -2.95
N ARG A 431 21.89 -29.54 -2.23
CA ARG A 431 21.92 -29.59 -0.77
C ARG A 431 22.44 -28.29 -0.18
N THR A 432 23.60 -27.83 -0.66
CA THR A 432 24.21 -26.59 -0.19
C THR A 432 23.27 -25.40 -0.39
N LEU A 433 22.62 -25.32 -1.55
CA LEU A 433 21.61 -24.29 -1.83
C LEU A 433 20.43 -24.36 -0.85
N TRP A 434 19.85 -25.55 -0.64
CA TRP A 434 18.74 -25.75 0.29
C TRP A 434 19.10 -25.38 1.72
N GLU A 435 20.24 -25.85 2.22
CA GLU A 435 20.69 -25.60 3.58
C GLU A 435 21.04 -24.13 3.81
N HIS A 436 21.69 -23.49 2.84
CA HIS A 436 21.98 -22.06 2.88
C HIS A 436 20.70 -21.23 2.95
N GLU A 437 19.76 -21.49 2.05
CA GLU A 437 18.53 -20.69 1.94
C GLU A 437 17.57 -20.90 3.11
N THR A 438 17.44 -22.12 3.61
CA THR A 438 16.60 -22.43 4.80
C THR A 438 17.23 -22.00 6.11
N LYS A 439 18.54 -21.71 6.14
CA LYS A 439 19.20 -21.10 7.30
C LYS A 439 18.92 -19.60 7.39
N ARG A 440 18.82 -18.91 6.24
CA ARG A 440 18.54 -17.47 6.16
C ARG A 440 17.09 -17.12 6.51
N VAL A 441 16.16 -18.01 6.18
CA VAL A 441 14.74 -17.89 6.56
C VAL A 441 14.29 -19.20 7.20
N PRO A 442 14.39 -19.32 8.52
CA PRO A 442 13.97 -20.50 9.28
C PRO A 442 12.46 -20.74 9.15
N ALA A 443 12.05 -22.01 9.01
CA ALA A 443 10.64 -22.37 8.91
C ALA A 443 9.87 -22.11 10.21
N GLU A 444 10.59 -22.14 11.33
CA GLU A 444 10.09 -21.97 12.69
C GLU A 444 9.50 -20.56 12.91
N GLU A 445 10.01 -19.55 12.20
CA GLU A 445 9.47 -18.17 12.22
C GLU A 445 8.03 -18.12 11.67
N PHE A 446 7.64 -19.10 10.85
CA PHE A 446 6.33 -19.16 10.17
C PHE A 446 5.45 -20.32 10.65
N SER A 447 5.69 -20.82 11.87
CA SER A 447 4.99 -22.00 12.42
C SER A 447 5.12 -23.26 11.55
N GLY A 448 6.15 -23.32 10.71
CA GLY A 448 6.48 -24.47 9.87
C GLY A 448 7.61 -25.31 10.44
N SER A 449 7.87 -26.45 9.80
CA SER A 449 9.03 -27.29 10.10
C SER A 449 9.99 -27.35 8.91
N LYS A 450 11.29 -27.25 9.19
CA LYS A 450 12.33 -27.46 8.17
C LYS A 450 12.25 -28.89 7.61
N VAL A 451 12.22 -29.01 6.29
CA VAL A 451 12.26 -30.31 5.61
C VAL A 451 13.73 -30.70 5.39
N PRO A 452 14.18 -31.89 5.84
CA PRO A 452 15.52 -32.39 5.53
C PRO A 452 15.72 -32.60 4.03
N PHE A 453 16.92 -32.30 3.52
CA PHE A 453 17.22 -32.42 2.09
C PHE A 453 16.98 -33.83 1.54
N GLU A 454 17.25 -34.85 2.35
CA GLU A 454 17.06 -36.26 2.02
C GLU A 454 15.61 -36.60 1.66
N GLN A 455 14.64 -35.85 2.21
CA GLN A 455 13.22 -36.04 1.91
C GLN A 455 12.81 -35.34 0.59
N LEU A 456 13.61 -34.39 0.12
CA LEU A 456 13.37 -33.69 -1.15
C LEU A 456 13.78 -34.53 -2.35
N VAL A 457 14.90 -35.26 -2.25
CA VAL A 457 15.49 -36.05 -3.34
C VAL A 457 14.48 -36.98 -4.02
N PRO A 458 13.64 -37.76 -3.29
CA PRO A 458 12.64 -38.63 -3.92
C PRO A 458 11.55 -37.87 -4.71
N GLN A 459 11.30 -36.60 -4.39
CA GLN A 459 10.26 -35.79 -5.03
C GLN A 459 10.77 -35.06 -6.28
N LEU A 460 12.08 -34.78 -6.36
CA LEU A 460 12.68 -33.99 -7.45
C LEU A 460 12.42 -34.54 -8.87
N PRO A 461 12.48 -35.86 -9.14
CA PRO A 461 12.18 -36.40 -10.47
C PRO A 461 10.77 -36.01 -10.95
N ASP A 462 9.77 -36.22 -10.09
CA ASP A 462 8.38 -35.91 -10.41
C ASP A 462 8.15 -34.39 -10.50
N VAL A 463 8.87 -33.58 -9.71
CA VAL A 463 8.78 -32.11 -9.78
C VAL A 463 9.25 -31.66 -11.16
N LEU A 464 10.43 -32.08 -11.59
CA LEU A 464 11.00 -31.74 -12.89
C LEU A 464 10.11 -32.22 -14.05
N ASP A 465 9.52 -33.40 -13.94
CA ASP A 465 8.63 -33.93 -14.99
C ASP A 465 7.30 -33.19 -15.09
N SER A 466 6.74 -32.80 -13.95
CA SER A 466 5.50 -32.03 -13.92
C SER A 466 5.68 -30.54 -14.26
N CYS A 467 6.91 -30.01 -14.16
CA CYS A 467 7.20 -28.59 -14.31
C CYS A 467 7.01 -28.11 -15.76
N ARG A 468 5.94 -27.37 -16.01
CA ARG A 468 5.62 -26.76 -17.31
C ARG A 468 6.31 -25.39 -17.44
N ILE A 469 6.72 -25.03 -18.66
CA ILE A 469 7.28 -23.71 -18.96
C ILE A 469 6.27 -22.99 -19.86
N ILE A 470 5.60 -21.99 -19.31
CA ILE A 470 4.43 -21.34 -19.92
C ILE A 470 4.79 -19.90 -20.29
N MET A 471 4.61 -19.55 -21.55
CA MET A 471 4.79 -18.18 -22.05
C MET A 471 3.42 -17.48 -22.00
N ASP A 472 3.18 -16.70 -20.95
CA ASP A 472 1.90 -16.02 -20.76
C ASP A 472 1.98 -14.58 -21.28
N ASN A 473 1.63 -14.43 -22.56
CA ASN A 473 1.61 -13.17 -23.27
C ASN A 473 0.27 -12.94 -23.98
N SER A 474 0.02 -11.71 -24.43
CA SER A 474 -1.28 -11.32 -25.02
C SER A 474 -1.68 -12.13 -26.25
N SER A 475 -0.73 -12.75 -26.95
CA SER A 475 -0.95 -13.57 -28.14
C SER A 475 -0.94 -15.08 -27.89
N SER A 476 -0.68 -15.54 -26.66
CA SER A 476 -0.59 -16.97 -26.34
C SER A 476 -1.97 -17.59 -26.06
N GLU A 477 -2.22 -18.75 -26.68
CA GLU A 477 -3.34 -19.64 -26.34
C GLU A 477 -3.03 -20.54 -25.12
N ASP A 478 -1.75 -20.70 -24.77
CA ASP A 478 -1.28 -21.54 -23.65
C ASP A 478 -1.17 -20.68 -22.38
N ARG A 479 -2.21 -20.74 -21.54
CA ARG A 479 -2.34 -19.96 -20.30
C ARG A 479 -2.33 -20.85 -19.08
N LEU A 480 -1.95 -20.27 -17.94
CA LEU A 480 -2.09 -20.93 -16.64
C LEU A 480 -3.56 -21.22 -16.34
N ASP A 481 -3.86 -22.51 -16.15
CA ASP A 481 -5.17 -23.01 -15.77
C ASP A 481 -5.05 -23.81 -14.48
N TYR A 482 -5.74 -23.34 -13.44
CA TYR A 482 -5.76 -23.94 -12.11
C TYR A 482 -7.02 -24.80 -11.87
N GLU A 483 -7.97 -24.82 -12.81
CA GLU A 483 -9.25 -25.53 -12.66
C GLU A 483 -9.07 -27.06 -12.80
N ASN A 484 -8.04 -27.50 -13.51
CA ASN A 484 -7.81 -28.90 -13.88
C ASN A 484 -6.75 -29.63 -13.00
N GLY A 485 -6.66 -29.26 -11.72
CA GLY A 485 -5.81 -29.93 -10.72
C GLY A 485 -4.47 -29.22 -10.41
N PRO A 486 -3.58 -29.85 -9.63
CA PRO A 486 -2.32 -29.24 -9.19
C PRO A 486 -1.41 -28.84 -10.38
N VAL A 487 -0.88 -27.61 -10.33
CA VAL A 487 -0.04 -27.05 -11.41
C VAL A 487 1.36 -26.83 -10.88
N VAL A 488 2.39 -27.30 -11.59
CA VAL A 488 3.78 -26.90 -11.37
C VAL A 488 4.27 -26.18 -12.62
N ALA A 489 4.55 -24.88 -12.52
CA ALA A 489 4.88 -24.08 -13.70
C ALA A 489 5.88 -22.95 -13.46
N ILE A 490 6.75 -22.73 -14.45
CA ILE A 490 7.54 -21.51 -14.61
C ILE A 490 6.83 -20.66 -15.66
N ALA A 491 6.28 -19.53 -15.21
CA ALA A 491 5.59 -18.57 -16.06
C ALA A 491 6.56 -17.44 -16.46
N VAL A 492 6.74 -17.25 -17.76
CA VAL A 492 7.51 -16.13 -18.31
C VAL A 492 6.54 -15.18 -19.01
N GLY A 493 6.58 -13.91 -18.65
CA GLY A 493 5.68 -12.93 -19.26
C GLY A 493 5.87 -11.51 -18.76
N GLY A 494 5.06 -10.63 -19.32
CA GLY A 494 5.12 -9.17 -19.11
C GLY A 494 3.81 -8.65 -18.56
N ASN A 495 3.17 -7.71 -19.29
CA ASN A 495 2.00 -6.99 -18.79
C ASN A 495 0.79 -7.90 -18.43
N THR A 496 0.60 -9.01 -19.14
CA THR A 496 -0.48 -9.97 -18.86
C THR A 496 -0.32 -10.67 -17.50
N LEU A 497 0.92 -10.92 -17.07
CA LEU A 497 1.23 -11.46 -15.75
C LEU A 497 1.29 -10.36 -14.68
N SER A 498 1.61 -9.12 -15.07
CA SER A 498 1.69 -7.99 -14.15
C SER A 498 0.35 -7.34 -13.81
N ARG A 499 -0.72 -7.52 -14.60
CA ARG A 499 -2.07 -7.02 -14.28
C ARG A 499 -3.16 -8.06 -14.56
N GLY A 500 -3.84 -8.51 -13.50
CA GLY A 500 -5.12 -9.21 -13.60
C GLY A 500 -5.11 -10.73 -13.72
N LEU A 501 -3.98 -11.40 -13.44
CA LEU A 501 -3.90 -12.86 -13.28
C LEU A 501 -3.40 -13.22 -11.88
N THR A 502 -4.13 -14.07 -11.16
CA THR A 502 -3.68 -14.63 -9.87
C THR A 502 -2.70 -15.78 -10.12
N LEU A 503 -1.45 -15.65 -9.65
CA LEU A 503 -0.48 -16.74 -9.65
C LEU A 503 -0.62 -17.57 -8.38
N GLU A 504 -1.45 -18.61 -8.44
CA GLU A 504 -1.63 -19.54 -7.33
C GLU A 504 -0.33 -20.26 -7.01
N GLY A 505 0.01 -20.32 -5.72
CA GLY A 505 1.19 -21.07 -5.28
C GLY A 505 2.55 -20.45 -5.62
N LEU A 506 2.61 -19.14 -5.89
CA LEU A 506 3.87 -18.46 -6.24
C LEU A 506 4.92 -18.62 -5.13
N SER A 507 6.05 -19.24 -5.49
CA SER A 507 7.14 -19.57 -4.55
C SER A 507 8.47 -18.91 -4.92
N VAL A 508 8.72 -18.65 -6.20
CA VAL A 508 9.93 -17.95 -6.65
C VAL A 508 9.60 -16.87 -7.66
N SER A 509 10.21 -15.70 -7.53
CA SER A 509 10.10 -14.62 -8.52
C SER A 509 11.48 -14.16 -8.95
N TYR A 510 11.70 -14.04 -10.25
CA TYR A 510 12.90 -13.44 -10.85
C TYR A 510 12.47 -12.18 -11.62
N PHE A 511 12.84 -11.03 -11.09
CA PHE A 511 12.22 -9.75 -11.42
C PHE A 511 13.27 -8.66 -11.65
N VAL A 512 13.46 -8.26 -12.90
CA VAL A 512 14.45 -7.23 -13.31
C VAL A 512 13.82 -6.02 -13.97
N ARG A 513 12.49 -5.98 -14.07
CA ARG A 513 11.78 -4.89 -14.74
C ARG A 513 11.51 -3.74 -13.77
N ALA A 514 12.05 -2.56 -14.08
CA ALA A 514 11.71 -1.31 -13.44
C ALA A 514 10.61 -0.55 -14.22
N VAL A 515 9.69 0.07 -13.48
CA VAL A 515 8.66 0.97 -14.01
C VAL A 515 8.66 2.26 -13.20
N SER A 516 8.31 3.38 -13.84
CA SER A 516 8.37 4.71 -13.22
C SER A 516 7.18 4.98 -12.28
N ALA A 517 6.06 4.30 -12.49
CA ALA A 517 4.85 4.50 -11.71
C ALA A 517 4.81 3.52 -10.52
N TYR A 518 4.74 4.06 -9.30
CA TYR A 518 4.65 3.27 -8.07
C TYR A 518 3.41 2.36 -8.01
N ASP A 519 2.27 2.85 -8.48
CA ASP A 519 1.03 2.05 -8.55
C ASP A 519 1.28 0.77 -9.36
N THR A 520 1.97 0.92 -10.50
CA THR A 520 2.36 -0.21 -11.34
C THR A 520 3.35 -1.13 -10.64
N LEU A 521 4.34 -0.57 -9.95
CA LEU A 521 5.34 -1.37 -9.25
C LEU A 521 4.71 -2.25 -8.15
N LEU A 522 3.76 -1.71 -7.36
CA LEU A 522 2.99 -2.49 -6.39
C LEU A 522 2.13 -3.56 -7.06
N GLN A 523 1.44 -3.21 -8.14
CA GLN A 523 0.60 -4.16 -8.89
C GLN A 523 1.42 -5.29 -9.52
N MET A 524 2.67 -5.03 -9.90
CA MET A 524 3.61 -6.02 -10.43
C MET A 524 4.08 -7.03 -9.38
N GLY A 525 4.10 -6.65 -8.10
CA GLY A 525 4.49 -7.54 -7.00
C GLY A 525 3.47 -8.66 -6.79
N ARG A 526 3.63 -9.79 -7.49
CA ARG A 526 2.75 -10.97 -7.32
C ARG A 526 3.07 -11.81 -6.09
N TRP A 527 4.20 -11.53 -5.45
CA TRP A 527 4.66 -12.20 -4.25
C TRP A 527 3.97 -11.73 -2.97
N PHE A 528 3.08 -10.74 -3.03
CA PHE A 528 2.19 -10.39 -1.91
C PHE A 528 1.08 -11.44 -1.70
N GLY A 529 0.38 -11.38 -0.57
CA GLY A 529 -0.76 -12.26 -0.28
C GLY A 529 -0.46 -13.42 0.67
N PHE A 530 -1.40 -14.33 0.85
CA PHE A 530 -1.26 -15.43 1.82
C PHE A 530 -0.37 -16.58 1.30
N ARG A 531 0.38 -17.23 2.20
CA ARG A 531 1.32 -18.33 1.90
C ARG A 531 1.11 -19.53 2.83
N ASN A 532 -0.15 -19.95 2.95
CA ASN A 532 -0.57 -21.00 3.88
C ASN A 532 0.19 -22.31 3.63
N GLY A 533 0.97 -22.76 4.62
CA GLY A 533 1.75 -24.00 4.58
C GLY A 533 3.13 -23.91 3.92
N TYR A 534 3.51 -22.74 3.40
CA TYR A 534 4.82 -22.57 2.73
C TYR A 534 5.42 -21.17 2.87
N ALA A 535 4.99 -20.39 3.86
CA ALA A 535 5.37 -18.99 4.11
C ALA A 535 6.89 -18.73 4.23
N ASP A 536 7.69 -19.73 4.58
CA ASP A 536 9.15 -19.69 4.69
C ASP A 536 9.90 -19.86 3.36
N LEU A 537 9.22 -20.41 2.34
CA LEU A 537 9.82 -20.80 1.06
C LEU A 537 9.88 -19.69 -0.03
N PRO A 538 9.08 -18.61 -0.01
CA PRO A 538 9.17 -17.56 -1.01
C PRO A 538 10.57 -16.96 -1.11
N ARG A 539 11.07 -16.82 -2.33
CA ARG A 539 12.31 -16.07 -2.63
C ARG A 539 12.14 -15.20 -3.86
N ILE A 540 12.73 -14.01 -3.81
CA ILE A 540 12.63 -13.02 -4.88
C ILE A 540 14.03 -12.60 -5.29
N TRP A 541 14.39 -12.86 -6.53
CA TRP A 541 15.59 -12.34 -7.17
C TRP A 541 15.23 -11.03 -7.87
N MET A 542 15.89 -9.94 -7.50
CA MET A 542 15.75 -8.63 -8.13
C MET A 542 17.03 -7.81 -8.00
N THR A 543 17.14 -6.71 -8.75
CA THR A 543 18.25 -5.77 -8.58
C THR A 543 18.12 -5.04 -7.22
N ASP A 544 19.26 -4.65 -6.63
CA ASP A 544 19.26 -3.95 -5.33
C ASP A 544 18.46 -2.64 -5.37
N GLU A 545 18.46 -1.98 -6.52
CA GLU A 545 17.67 -0.78 -6.76
C GLU A 545 16.16 -1.02 -6.70
N LEU A 546 15.67 -2.12 -7.31
CA LEU A 546 14.26 -2.49 -7.20
C LEU A 546 13.88 -2.83 -5.77
N ALA A 547 14.77 -3.49 -5.03
CA ALA A 547 14.56 -3.80 -3.62
C ALA A 547 14.47 -2.52 -2.76
N GLU A 548 15.37 -1.55 -2.99
CA GLU A 548 15.33 -0.23 -2.34
C GLU A 548 14.01 0.50 -2.67
N TRP A 549 13.54 0.43 -3.91
CA TRP A 549 12.26 1.05 -4.29
C TRP A 549 11.05 0.39 -3.62
N PHE A 550 11.01 -0.94 -3.53
CA PHE A 550 9.94 -1.63 -2.80
C PHE A 550 9.97 -1.32 -1.30
N ARG A 551 11.15 -1.19 -0.70
CA ARG A 551 11.29 -0.75 0.70
C ARG A 551 10.77 0.67 0.90
N HIS A 552 11.21 1.61 0.05
CA HIS A 552 10.73 2.99 0.10
C HIS A 552 9.21 3.05 -0.07
N LEU A 553 8.65 2.22 -0.96
CA LEU A 553 7.22 2.13 -1.19
C LEU A 553 6.46 1.55 0.00
N ALA A 554 7.04 0.59 0.72
CA ALA A 554 6.51 0.11 2.00
C ALA A 554 6.48 1.24 3.04
N THR A 555 7.54 2.05 3.13
CA THR A 555 7.60 3.24 3.99
C THR A 555 6.48 4.22 3.65
N VAL A 556 6.33 4.56 2.36
CA VAL A 556 5.28 5.49 1.88
C VAL A 556 3.87 4.94 2.16
N GLU A 557 3.63 3.65 1.92
CA GLU A 557 2.34 3.00 2.20
C GLU A 557 2.01 3.05 3.71
N ALA A 558 2.99 2.73 4.57
CA ALA A 558 2.82 2.77 6.02
C ALA A 558 2.58 4.19 6.54
N GLU A 559 3.32 5.19 6.04
CA GLU A 559 3.08 6.61 6.36
C GLU A 559 1.68 7.03 5.96
N MET A 560 1.25 6.67 4.76
CA MET A 560 -0.04 7.05 4.25
C MET A 560 -1.19 6.41 5.05
N ARG A 561 -1.06 5.14 5.43
CA ARG A 561 -2.03 4.47 6.30
C ARG A 561 -2.04 5.08 7.69
N ARG A 562 -0.88 5.38 8.27
CA ARG A 562 -0.79 6.06 9.55
C ARG A 562 -1.40 7.46 9.50
N ASP A 563 -1.21 8.20 8.42
CA ASP A 563 -1.83 9.49 8.19
C ASP A 563 -3.34 9.34 8.05
N ILE A 564 -3.81 8.35 7.29
CA ILE A 564 -5.22 7.96 7.22
C ILE A 564 -5.76 7.76 8.65
N ASP A 565 -5.12 6.91 9.45
CA ASP A 565 -5.57 6.57 10.80
C ASP A 565 -5.46 7.75 11.78
N THR A 566 -4.44 8.60 11.64
CA THR A 566 -4.19 9.79 12.48
C THR A 566 -5.15 10.93 12.16
N TYR A 567 -5.49 11.11 10.87
CA TYR A 567 -6.44 12.12 10.41
C TYR A 567 -7.90 11.63 10.50
N MET A 568 -8.13 10.38 10.89
CA MET A 568 -9.45 9.75 11.00
C MET A 568 -10.19 10.02 12.33
N THR A 569 -9.72 10.96 13.17
CA THR A 569 -10.41 11.28 14.44
C THR A 569 -10.81 12.77 14.55
N GLU A 570 -12.13 12.99 14.66
CA GLU A 570 -12.87 14.19 15.12
C GLU A 570 -12.93 15.43 14.20
N ASP A 571 -13.82 15.40 13.20
CA ASP A 571 -14.30 16.52 12.33
C ASP A 571 -13.67 16.69 10.93
N GLU A 572 -12.85 15.74 10.46
CA GLU A 572 -12.27 15.78 9.12
C GLU A 572 -13.18 15.16 8.05
N THR A 573 -13.27 15.82 6.89
CA THR A 573 -14.00 15.32 5.71
C THR A 573 -13.02 14.75 4.69
N PRO A 574 -13.46 13.93 3.73
CA PRO A 574 -12.57 13.48 2.65
C PRO A 574 -11.90 14.65 1.92
N LEU A 575 -12.57 15.80 1.79
CA LEU A 575 -12.02 17.02 1.20
C LEU A 575 -10.82 17.58 1.98
N THR A 576 -10.94 17.74 3.30
CA THR A 576 -9.86 18.27 4.14
C THR A 576 -8.70 17.26 4.27
N PHE A 577 -9.03 15.97 4.26
CA PHE A 577 -8.06 14.88 4.20
C PHE A 577 -7.18 14.92 2.94
N ALA A 578 -7.74 15.10 1.73
CA ALA A 578 -6.91 15.20 0.51
C ALA A 578 -5.99 16.41 0.50
N VAL A 579 -6.41 17.55 1.06
CA VAL A 579 -5.53 18.71 1.17
C VAL A 579 -4.29 18.33 1.98
N ARG A 580 -4.45 17.65 3.12
CA ARG A 580 -3.32 17.21 3.95
C ARG A 580 -2.45 16.17 3.25
N LEU A 581 -3.08 15.18 2.62
CA LEU A 581 -2.38 14.13 1.89
C LEU A 581 -1.54 14.70 0.72
N ARG A 582 -2.08 15.62 -0.07
CA ARG A 582 -1.38 16.28 -1.19
C ARG A 582 -0.19 17.11 -0.75
N THR A 583 -0.16 17.54 0.50
CA THR A 583 0.98 18.26 1.09
C THR A 583 2.07 17.34 1.66
N HIS A 584 1.86 16.02 1.66
CA HIS A 584 2.77 15.06 2.26
C HIS A 584 4.03 14.80 1.38
N PRO A 585 5.27 14.98 1.90
CA PRO A 585 6.54 14.79 1.19
C PRO A 585 6.73 13.45 0.49
N ALA A 586 6.38 12.35 1.15
CA ALA A 586 6.57 10.99 0.64
C ALA A 586 5.72 10.70 -0.60
N LEU A 587 4.64 11.45 -0.80
CA LEU A 587 3.74 11.33 -1.97
C LEU A 587 4.19 12.17 -3.17
N ARG A 588 5.23 13.00 -3.01
CA ARG A 588 5.73 13.88 -4.08
C ARG A 588 6.55 13.10 -5.12
N VAL A 589 7.15 11.98 -4.71
CA VAL A 589 7.97 11.14 -5.59
C VAL A 589 7.11 10.44 -6.64
N THR A 590 5.86 10.10 -6.31
CA THR A 590 4.92 9.38 -7.19
C THR A 590 4.23 10.29 -8.21
N ALA A 591 4.15 11.59 -7.91
CA ALA A 591 3.24 12.51 -8.57
C ALA A 591 3.88 13.31 -9.73
N ALA A 592 5.21 13.28 -9.88
CA ALA A 592 5.95 14.07 -10.87
C ALA A 592 5.54 13.80 -12.33
N ALA A 593 5.10 12.57 -12.68
CA ALA A 593 4.64 12.24 -14.02
C ALA A 593 3.17 12.62 -14.28
N LYS A 594 2.32 12.66 -13.24
CA LYS A 594 0.87 12.86 -13.33
C LYS A 594 0.42 14.30 -13.03
N MET A 595 1.25 15.12 -12.39
CA MET A 595 0.95 16.51 -11.97
C MET A 595 1.33 17.59 -12.99
N ARG A 596 0.92 17.46 -14.26
CA ARG A 596 1.13 18.55 -15.25
C ARG A 596 0.19 19.74 -15.05
N ASP A 597 -0.97 19.55 -14.42
CA ASP A 597 -1.94 20.62 -14.13
C ASP A 597 -2.22 20.72 -12.61
N ALA A 598 -1.85 21.86 -12.02
CA ALA A 598 -2.22 22.41 -10.70
C ALA A 598 -1.93 21.61 -9.40
N VAL A 599 -0.98 22.11 -8.59
CA VAL A 599 -1.19 22.95 -7.38
C VAL A 599 0.18 23.19 -6.72
N THR A 600 0.42 24.43 -6.28
CA THR A 600 1.66 24.86 -5.61
C THR A 600 1.83 24.10 -4.29
N ALA A 601 2.93 23.36 -4.13
CA ALA A 601 3.19 22.50 -2.98
C ALA A 601 3.25 23.33 -1.68
N ALA A 602 2.17 23.34 -0.93
CA ALA A 602 2.15 23.84 0.41
C ALA A 602 2.62 22.72 1.37
N SER A 603 3.44 23.02 2.39
CA SER A 603 3.56 22.21 3.63
C SER A 603 4.48 20.96 3.64
N SER A 604 5.63 20.96 2.95
CA SER A 604 6.53 19.79 2.99
C SER A 604 7.26 19.55 4.31
N TYR A 605 7.42 20.53 5.20
CA TYR A 605 8.24 20.35 6.41
C TYR A 605 7.52 20.70 7.72
N GLY A 606 6.37 21.37 7.69
CA GLY A 606 5.67 21.83 8.90
C GLY A 606 5.22 20.67 9.80
N GLY A 607 5.55 20.73 11.09
CA GLY A 607 5.20 19.70 12.07
C GLY A 607 5.99 18.39 11.96
N LYS A 608 6.97 18.30 11.06
CA LYS A 608 7.78 17.09 10.81
C LYS A 608 9.12 17.13 11.52
N ARG A 609 9.72 15.94 11.67
CA ARG A 609 11.15 15.82 11.95
C ARG A 609 11.88 15.30 10.72
N VAL A 610 13.05 15.86 10.47
CA VAL A 610 13.90 15.55 9.34
C VAL A 610 15.26 15.18 9.89
N GLN A 611 15.86 14.07 9.49
CA GLN A 611 17.11 13.59 10.09
C GLN A 611 18.02 12.89 9.07
N THR A 612 19.32 13.03 9.26
CA THR A 612 20.33 12.34 8.45
C THR A 612 20.53 10.91 8.94
N HIS A 613 20.45 9.95 8.02
CA HIS A 613 20.74 8.53 8.29
C HIS A 613 21.70 7.91 7.27
N TYR A 614 21.87 8.51 6.09
CA TYR A 614 22.92 8.19 5.14
C TYR A 614 24.11 9.16 5.24
N PHE A 615 25.33 8.63 5.17
CA PHE A 615 26.57 9.41 5.17
C PHE A 615 27.60 8.82 4.21
N HIS A 616 28.39 9.66 3.56
CA HIS A 616 29.64 9.19 2.95
C HIS A 616 30.69 8.90 4.04
N THR A 617 31.56 7.94 3.77
CA THR A 617 32.63 7.52 4.71
C THR A 617 33.99 8.16 4.42
N ASN A 618 34.12 8.93 3.33
CA ASN A 618 35.37 9.56 2.91
C ASN A 618 35.71 10.84 3.71
N ALA A 619 37.00 11.10 3.93
CA ALA A 619 37.45 12.17 4.80
C ALA A 619 37.14 13.58 4.28
N GLU A 620 37.12 13.80 2.96
CA GLU A 620 36.85 15.14 2.39
C GLU A 620 35.45 15.62 2.76
N TRP A 621 34.43 14.81 2.44
CA TRP A 621 33.04 15.12 2.74
C TRP A 621 32.81 15.29 4.25
N LEU A 622 33.41 14.41 5.06
CA LEU A 622 33.26 14.44 6.52
C LEU A 622 33.91 15.67 7.17
N ARG A 623 35.10 16.07 6.71
CA ARG A 623 35.78 17.29 7.22
C ARG A 623 35.00 18.55 6.89
N ASP A 624 34.43 18.63 5.69
CA ASP A 624 33.57 19.76 5.30
C ASP A 624 32.35 19.86 6.23
N ASN A 625 31.68 18.75 6.52
CA ASN A 625 30.52 18.73 7.41
C ASN A 625 30.88 19.00 8.88
N ILE A 626 32.03 18.53 9.35
CA ILE A 626 32.58 18.92 10.65
C ILE A 626 32.82 20.43 10.70
N ALA A 627 33.43 21.02 9.67
CA ALA A 627 33.70 22.45 9.61
C ALA A 627 32.39 23.26 9.62
N ALA A 628 31.40 22.87 8.81
CA ALA A 628 30.07 23.50 8.80
C ALA A 628 29.39 23.46 10.18
N ALA A 629 29.48 22.33 10.89
CA ALA A 629 28.91 22.19 12.22
C ALA A 629 29.63 23.05 13.27
N ARG A 630 30.96 23.15 13.20
CA ARG A 630 31.75 24.05 14.07
C ARG A 630 31.40 25.52 13.82
N ASP A 631 31.26 25.92 12.56
CA ASP A 631 30.86 27.27 12.19
C ASP A 631 29.45 27.61 12.69
N LEU A 632 28.51 26.65 12.62
CA LEU A 632 27.17 26.81 13.19
C LEU A 632 27.23 27.05 14.70
N VAL A 633 27.96 26.22 15.45
CA VAL A 633 28.06 26.33 16.91
C VAL A 633 28.73 27.65 17.31
N ALA A 634 29.80 28.05 16.61
CA ALA A 634 30.48 29.32 16.86
C ALA A 634 29.57 30.53 16.58
N ALA A 635 28.72 30.47 15.55
CA ALA A 635 27.75 31.51 15.23
C ALA A 635 26.56 31.52 16.21
N ALA A 636 26.05 30.35 16.59
CA ALA A 636 25.00 30.20 17.59
C ALA A 636 25.44 30.74 18.95
N GLY A 637 26.67 30.43 19.40
CA GLY A 637 27.22 30.95 20.65
C GLY A 637 27.35 32.47 20.72
N LYS A 638 27.42 33.17 19.57
CA LYS A 638 27.46 34.64 19.49
C LYS A 638 26.09 35.29 19.35
N SER A 639 25.10 34.55 18.87
CA SER A 639 23.79 35.11 18.45
C SER A 639 22.60 34.60 19.28
N ALA A 640 22.78 33.51 20.03
CA ALA A 640 21.77 32.98 20.94
C ALA A 640 21.48 33.98 22.08
N VAL A 641 20.21 34.07 22.46
CA VAL A 641 19.77 34.90 23.59
C VAL A 641 20.11 34.22 24.93
N ARG A 642 20.08 32.89 24.94
CA ARG A 642 20.37 32.09 26.13
C ARG A 642 21.03 30.78 25.72
N THR A 643 21.95 30.30 26.56
CA THR A 643 22.57 28.98 26.42
C THR A 643 22.25 28.15 27.66
N ASP A 644 21.64 26.99 27.47
CA ASP A 644 21.50 25.98 28.52
C ASP A 644 22.68 25.00 28.40
N ASP A 645 23.68 25.16 29.28
CA ASP A 645 24.78 24.20 29.43
C ASP A 645 24.30 23.03 30.29
N ARG A 646 24.22 21.84 29.69
CA ARG A 646 23.95 20.57 30.36
C ARG A 646 25.03 19.56 29.99
N SER A 647 26.29 20.00 29.97
CA SER A 647 27.47 19.19 29.61
C SER A 647 27.56 17.88 30.37
N SER A 648 27.15 17.85 31.65
CA SER A 648 27.08 16.61 32.46
C SER A 648 26.10 15.56 31.91
N GLU A 649 25.10 15.98 31.13
CA GLU A 649 24.17 15.11 30.42
C GLU A 649 24.56 14.92 28.94
N GLY A 650 25.74 15.40 28.53
CA GLY A 650 26.18 15.38 27.14
C GLY A 650 25.40 16.33 26.23
N ARG A 651 24.83 17.42 26.77
CA ARG A 651 23.87 18.26 26.06
C ARG A 651 24.19 19.75 26.14
N TYR A 652 23.98 20.46 25.04
CA TYR A 652 24.01 21.92 24.98
C TYR A 652 22.81 22.43 24.19
N VAL A 653 22.14 23.50 24.63
CA VAL A 653 21.05 24.12 23.87
C VAL A 653 21.25 25.63 23.77
N PHE A 654 21.47 26.12 22.57
CA PHE A 654 21.47 27.53 22.20
C PHE A 654 20.04 27.94 21.83
N ARG A 655 19.47 28.91 22.55
CA ARG A 655 18.08 29.34 22.38
C ARG A 655 17.98 30.64 21.60
N ASP A 656 16.91 30.73 20.81
CA ASP A 656 16.52 31.93 20.06
C ASP A 656 17.56 32.43 19.03
N VAL A 657 18.24 31.48 18.39
CA VAL A 657 19.20 31.72 17.31
C VAL A 657 18.45 32.24 16.07
N PRO A 658 18.93 33.30 15.40
CA PRO A 658 18.33 33.80 14.16
C PRO A 658 18.35 32.75 13.04
N TYR A 659 17.28 32.66 12.24
CA TYR A 659 17.17 31.68 11.16
C TYR A 659 18.26 31.84 10.07
N GLU A 660 18.87 33.02 9.93
CA GLU A 660 19.99 33.26 9.01
C GLU A 660 21.21 32.39 9.34
N VAL A 661 21.42 32.12 10.64
CA VAL A 661 22.51 31.25 11.10
C VAL A 661 22.26 29.80 10.66
N VAL A 662 21.00 29.34 10.79
CA VAL A 662 20.57 27.99 10.39
C VAL A 662 20.62 27.83 8.87
N THR A 663 20.08 28.79 8.11
CA THR A 663 20.10 28.73 6.64
C THR A 663 21.50 28.84 6.06
N LYS A 664 22.42 29.56 6.71
CA LYS A 664 23.84 29.54 6.35
C LYS A 664 24.44 28.16 6.55
N PHE A 665 24.18 27.51 7.68
CA PHE A 665 24.63 26.14 7.93
C PHE A 665 24.11 25.17 6.87
N LEU A 666 22.80 25.22 6.55
CA LEU A 666 22.20 24.38 5.53
C LEU A 666 22.83 24.58 4.15
N SER A 667 23.35 25.79 3.85
CA SER A 667 24.04 26.05 2.58
C SER A 667 25.46 25.48 2.49
N THR A 668 26.07 25.12 3.63
CA THR A 668 27.46 24.61 3.70
C THR A 668 27.53 23.15 4.10
N TYR A 669 26.55 22.66 4.86
CA TYR A 669 26.43 21.25 5.21
C TYR A 669 25.94 20.44 4.00
N LYS A 670 26.66 19.38 3.66
CA LYS A 670 26.33 18.46 2.57
C LYS A 670 25.48 17.33 3.11
N PHE A 671 24.26 17.18 2.58
CA PHE A 671 23.43 15.99 2.79
C PHE A 671 23.79 14.92 1.76
N HIS A 672 23.60 13.66 2.10
CA HIS A 672 23.82 12.56 1.15
C HIS A 672 22.64 12.48 0.15
N GLU A 673 22.95 12.24 -1.11
CA GLU A 673 22.04 12.06 -2.25
C GLU A 673 21.00 10.96 -2.04
N LYS A 674 21.28 9.95 -1.19
CA LYS A 674 20.32 8.90 -0.80
C LYS A 674 19.25 9.37 0.21
N SER A 675 19.30 10.62 0.69
CA SER A 675 18.29 11.23 1.58
C SER A 675 17.54 12.37 0.88
N PRO A 676 16.62 12.08 -0.06
CA PRO A 676 15.90 13.10 -0.83
C PRO A 676 15.03 14.04 0.03
N GLU A 677 14.62 13.60 1.22
CA GLU A 677 13.90 14.41 2.20
C GLU A 677 14.78 15.49 2.85
N ASN A 678 16.11 15.33 2.81
CA ASN A 678 17.11 16.21 3.40
C ASN A 678 17.71 17.22 2.39
N ASP A 679 16.89 17.77 1.49
CA ASP A 679 17.38 18.76 0.51
C ASP A 679 17.62 20.14 1.15
N ALA A 680 18.88 20.56 1.22
CA ALA A 680 19.30 21.85 1.79
C ALA A 680 18.61 23.07 1.17
N VAL A 681 18.41 23.06 -0.15
CA VAL A 681 17.81 24.18 -0.90
C VAL A 681 16.33 24.28 -0.55
N LEU A 682 15.61 23.16 -0.56
CA LEU A 682 14.19 23.12 -0.25
C LEU A 682 13.89 23.46 1.20
N ILE A 683 14.70 22.96 2.14
CA ILE A 683 14.58 23.34 3.56
C ILE A 683 14.82 24.84 3.72
N THR A 684 15.86 25.38 3.08
CA THR A 684 16.18 26.82 3.16
C THR A 684 15.06 27.68 2.57
N ASP A 685 14.52 27.30 1.41
CA ASP A 685 13.41 28.00 0.77
C ASP A 685 12.14 27.96 1.62
N TYR A 686 11.85 26.82 2.26
CA TYR A 686 10.75 26.69 3.21
C TYR A 686 10.92 27.64 4.40
N ILE A 687 12.09 27.65 5.05
CA ILE A 687 12.37 28.54 6.19
C ILE A 687 12.22 30.01 5.78
N ARG A 688 12.86 30.44 4.69
CA ARG A 688 12.77 31.83 4.21
C ARG A 688 11.34 32.24 3.90
N LYS A 689 10.55 31.33 3.32
CA LYS A 689 9.16 31.61 3.02
C LYS A 689 8.32 31.81 4.28
N ARG A 690 8.47 30.93 5.28
CA ARG A 690 7.79 31.05 6.59
C ARG A 690 8.05 32.40 7.26
N VAL A 691 9.31 32.81 7.23
CA VAL A 691 9.74 34.10 7.77
C VAL A 691 9.12 35.27 7.02
N THR A 692 9.10 35.22 5.70
CA THR A 692 8.63 36.34 4.87
C THR A 692 7.11 36.42 4.73
N THR A 693 6.41 35.28 4.73
CA THR A 693 4.98 35.20 4.41
C THR A 693 4.10 35.26 5.65
N ALA A 694 4.46 34.56 6.73
CA ALA A 694 3.67 34.54 7.96
C ALA A 694 4.41 35.08 9.19
N GLN A 695 5.59 35.65 9.01
CA GLN A 695 6.41 36.15 10.13
C GLN A 695 6.67 35.08 11.20
N SER A 696 6.72 33.80 10.79
CA SER A 696 6.93 32.63 11.64
C SER A 696 8.30 32.00 11.37
N LEU A 697 8.80 31.13 12.26
CA LEU A 697 10.07 30.41 12.07
C LEU A 697 11.34 31.30 11.95
N GLY A 698 11.25 32.56 12.37
CA GLY A 698 12.39 33.49 12.39
C GLY A 698 13.45 33.15 13.44
N ARG A 699 13.13 32.23 14.35
CA ARG A 699 13.96 31.83 15.48
C ARG A 699 14.08 30.31 15.58
N TRP A 700 15.26 29.87 15.97
CA TRP A 700 15.63 28.47 16.08
C TRP A 700 16.35 28.20 17.39
N ASN A 701 16.13 27.02 17.94
CA ASN A 701 16.99 26.45 18.97
C ASN A 701 18.02 25.53 18.29
N VAL A 702 19.27 25.61 18.69
CA VAL A 702 20.35 24.74 18.21
C VAL A 702 20.83 23.89 19.37
N ALA A 703 20.71 22.57 19.27
CA ALA A 703 21.10 21.64 20.32
C ALA A 703 22.27 20.75 19.89
N LEU A 704 23.14 20.41 20.83
CA LEU A 704 24.16 19.38 20.69
C LEU A 704 23.76 18.21 21.58
N VAL A 705 23.78 17.00 21.02
CA VAL A 705 23.47 15.77 21.75
C VAL A 705 24.62 14.79 21.57
N GLY A 706 25.30 14.50 22.67
CA GLY A 706 26.39 13.55 22.76
C GLY A 706 26.11 12.45 23.77
N ASN A 707 26.95 11.41 23.73
CA ASN A 707 26.97 10.38 24.76
C ASN A 707 27.79 10.90 25.97
N PRO A 708 27.23 10.99 27.19
CA PRO A 708 27.95 11.45 28.37
C PRO A 708 29.20 10.61 28.69
N ASP A 709 29.16 9.32 28.36
CA ASP A 709 30.25 8.36 28.57
C ASP A 709 31.17 8.23 27.34
N GLY A 710 30.88 8.97 26.26
CA GLY A 710 31.66 8.96 25.04
C GLY A 710 32.87 9.90 25.12
N ASP A 711 33.93 9.57 24.38
CA ASP A 711 35.08 10.46 24.23
C ASP A 711 34.68 11.82 23.67
N GLU A 712 35.32 12.88 24.15
CA GLU A 712 34.95 14.27 23.88
C GLU A 712 35.12 14.66 22.40
N PHE A 713 34.11 15.36 21.86
CA PHE A 713 34.17 16.06 20.58
C PHE A 713 33.93 17.56 20.78
N THR A 714 34.96 18.37 20.49
CA THR A 714 34.91 19.83 20.62
C THR A 714 34.35 20.49 19.36
N PHE A 715 33.26 21.23 19.51
CA PHE A 715 32.66 22.06 18.44
C PHE A 715 33.23 23.47 18.43
N ALA A 716 33.42 24.08 19.60
CA ALA A 716 33.98 25.42 19.77
C ALA A 716 34.69 25.51 21.13
N PRO A 717 35.54 26.54 21.36
CA PRO A 717 36.17 26.74 22.67
C PRO A 717 35.12 26.79 23.79
N GLY A 718 35.21 25.87 24.75
CA GLY A 718 34.26 25.75 25.87
C GLY A 718 32.92 25.09 25.51
N VAL A 719 32.78 24.49 24.32
CA VAL A 719 31.57 23.76 23.90
C VAL A 719 31.97 22.39 23.32
N ALA A 720 31.76 21.34 24.11
CA ALA A 720 32.08 19.97 23.74
C ALA A 720 31.05 18.98 24.30
N VAL A 721 30.83 17.88 23.59
CA VAL A 721 29.97 16.76 24.03
C VAL A 721 30.64 15.44 23.64
N GLY A 722 30.34 14.34 24.34
CA GLY A 722 30.90 13.04 23.99
C GLY A 722 30.33 12.45 22.69
N ARG A 723 31.12 11.65 21.98
CA ARG A 723 30.74 11.04 20.70
C ARG A 723 29.70 9.93 20.88
N ASN A 724 28.66 9.94 20.04
CA ASN A 724 27.66 8.89 19.97
C ASN A 724 28.20 7.67 19.23
N LEU A 725 27.67 6.49 19.57
CA LEU A 725 27.93 5.25 18.85
C LEU A 725 26.74 4.92 17.95
N ARG A 726 26.98 4.80 16.64
CA ARG A 726 25.99 4.43 15.62
C ARG A 726 26.62 3.54 14.55
N ALA A 727 26.34 2.25 14.63
CA ALA A 727 26.81 1.25 13.68
C ALA A 727 26.01 1.29 12.36
N ARG A 728 26.68 1.00 11.24
CA ARG A 728 26.03 0.96 9.92
C ARG A 728 25.32 -0.38 9.68
N LEU A 729 24.34 -0.39 8.78
CA LEU A 729 23.75 -1.63 8.26
C LEU A 729 24.82 -2.43 7.50
N GLN A 730 24.82 -3.75 7.66
CA GLN A 730 25.67 -4.60 6.84
C GLN A 730 25.14 -4.59 5.40
N LEU A 731 25.95 -4.06 4.49
CA LEU A 731 25.61 -4.04 3.06
C LEU A 731 26.15 -5.31 2.37
N PRO A 732 25.47 -5.82 1.34
CA PRO A 732 25.92 -6.98 0.58
C PRO A 732 27.28 -6.75 -0.11
N ASP A 733 27.55 -5.49 -0.49
CA ASP A 733 28.81 -5.07 -1.08
C ASP A 733 29.68 -4.34 -0.02
N PRO A 734 30.83 -4.91 0.39
CA PRO A 734 31.74 -4.29 1.34
C PRO A 734 32.48 -3.06 0.78
N THR A 735 32.36 -2.77 -0.52
CA THR A 735 33.03 -1.63 -1.18
C THR A 735 32.19 -0.37 -1.31
N SER A 736 30.96 -0.36 -0.78
CA SER A 736 30.12 0.84 -0.84
C SER A 736 30.76 2.02 -0.10
N ASP A 737 30.64 3.20 -0.68
CA ASP A 737 31.23 4.45 -0.22
C ASP A 737 30.30 5.22 0.75
N PHE A 738 29.27 4.53 1.26
CA PHE A 738 28.26 5.10 2.14
C PHE A 738 27.94 4.22 3.35
N ALA A 739 27.39 4.86 4.37
CA ALA A 739 26.92 4.23 5.60
C ALA A 739 25.46 4.62 5.87
N ASP A 740 24.63 3.61 6.13
CA ASP A 740 23.24 3.77 6.59
C ASP A 740 23.14 3.41 8.09
N ILE A 741 22.80 4.38 8.94
CA ILE A 741 22.62 4.16 10.39
C ILE A 741 21.14 3.95 10.78
N LYS A 742 20.19 4.01 9.84
CA LYS A 742 18.73 3.98 10.00
C LYS A 742 18.12 5.16 10.78
N THR A 743 18.52 5.36 12.03
CA THR A 743 17.89 6.36 12.90
C THR A 743 18.92 7.13 13.71
N LEU A 744 18.72 8.44 13.82
CA LEU A 744 19.64 9.34 14.50
C LEU A 744 19.02 9.92 15.77
N MET A 745 17.89 10.61 15.62
CA MET A 745 17.22 11.39 16.65
C MET A 745 16.24 10.54 17.45
N SER A 746 16.36 10.56 18.78
CA SER A 746 15.37 9.95 19.66
C SER A 746 14.20 10.91 19.96
N ARG A 747 13.07 10.37 20.45
CA ARG A 747 11.94 11.18 20.93
C ARG A 747 12.35 12.21 22.00
N ARG A 748 13.31 11.87 22.87
CA ARG A 748 13.81 12.77 23.91
C ARG A 748 14.61 13.93 23.35
N ASP A 749 15.37 13.68 22.29
CA ASP A 749 16.19 14.71 21.64
C ASP A 749 15.29 15.71 20.88
N ALA A 750 14.20 15.23 20.29
CA ALA A 750 13.17 16.06 19.67
C ALA A 750 12.41 16.96 20.66
N ALA A 751 12.56 16.75 21.97
CA ALA A 751 11.91 17.51 23.04
C ALA A 751 12.92 18.29 23.91
N ILE A 752 14.22 18.28 23.55
CA ILE A 752 15.31 18.78 24.40
C ILE A 752 15.19 20.26 24.78
N ASP A 753 14.52 21.05 23.95
CA ASP A 753 14.31 22.48 24.13
C ASP A 753 12.97 22.80 24.83
N LEU A 754 12.15 21.81 25.18
CA LEU A 754 10.91 22.00 25.94
C LEU A 754 11.20 22.06 27.45
N SER A 755 10.33 22.76 28.17
CA SER A 755 10.34 22.81 29.65
C SER A 755 9.38 21.77 30.25
N GLY A 756 9.71 21.27 31.44
CA GLY A 756 8.93 20.26 32.16
C GLY A 756 9.55 18.85 32.14
N ASP A 757 8.90 17.89 32.81
CA ASP A 757 9.30 16.48 32.75
C ASP A 757 8.82 15.84 31.44
N ILE A 758 9.74 15.73 30.50
CA ILE A 758 9.51 15.16 29.16
C ILE A 758 9.85 13.66 29.08
N SER A 759 10.36 13.06 30.16
CA SER A 759 10.95 11.71 30.14
C SER A 759 9.97 10.59 29.81
N ASN A 760 8.69 10.81 30.13
CA ASN A 760 7.57 9.88 29.96
C ASN A 760 6.55 10.31 28.90
N LEU A 761 6.78 11.43 28.20
CA LEU A 761 5.84 11.90 27.20
C LEU A 761 5.91 11.04 25.93
N ASN A 762 4.75 10.65 25.43
CA ASN A 762 4.65 10.08 24.09
C ASN A 762 4.77 11.19 23.04
N GLU A 763 4.91 10.81 21.78
CA GLU A 763 5.15 11.79 20.72
C GLU A 763 4.01 12.79 20.52
N LYS A 764 2.76 12.33 20.65
CA LYS A 764 1.58 13.21 20.55
C LYS A 764 1.65 14.31 21.61
N ALA A 765 1.96 13.95 22.85
CA ALA A 765 2.14 14.90 23.94
C ALA A 765 3.35 15.83 23.71
N ILE A 766 4.45 15.35 23.14
CA ILE A 766 5.59 16.20 22.76
C ILE A 766 5.20 17.23 21.69
N LYS A 767 4.42 16.82 20.67
CA LYS A 767 3.92 17.73 19.63
C LYS A 767 2.99 18.78 20.21
N GLU A 768 2.06 18.38 21.08
CA GLU A 768 1.15 19.30 21.78
C GLU A 768 1.91 20.30 22.65
N GLU A 769 2.91 19.82 23.40
CA GLU A 769 3.72 20.67 24.27
C GLU A 769 4.59 21.64 23.47
N ARG A 770 5.14 21.20 22.32
CA ARG A 770 5.84 22.09 21.39
C ARG A 770 4.90 23.14 20.79
N ARG A 771 3.69 22.75 20.39
CA ARG A 771 2.67 23.70 19.90
C ARG A 771 2.32 24.74 20.96
N ARG A 772 2.34 24.36 22.25
CA ARG A 772 2.09 25.26 23.38
C ARG A 772 3.27 26.20 23.69
N GLN A 773 4.48 25.66 23.80
CA GLN A 773 5.65 26.42 24.27
C GLN A 773 6.43 27.12 23.16
N LEU A 774 6.57 26.48 22.00
CA LEU A 774 7.46 26.87 20.90
C LEU A 774 6.74 26.79 19.54
N PRO A 775 5.58 27.47 19.39
CA PRO A 775 4.74 27.34 18.19
C PRO A 775 5.39 27.86 16.91
N ASP A 776 6.38 28.74 17.02
CA ASP A 776 7.01 29.42 15.88
C ASP A 776 8.54 29.25 15.88
N THR A 777 9.06 28.31 16.68
CA THR A 777 10.51 28.09 16.84
C THR A 777 10.90 26.70 16.33
N GLY A 778 11.83 26.66 15.38
CA GLY A 778 12.44 25.41 14.90
C GLY A 778 13.50 24.89 15.86
N LEU A 779 13.82 23.60 15.78
CA LEU A 779 14.94 23.00 16.51
C LEU A 779 15.88 22.31 15.53
N LEU A 780 17.17 22.59 15.61
CA LEU A 780 18.24 21.89 14.90
C LEU A 780 19.12 21.17 15.94
N VAL A 781 19.34 19.88 15.78
CA VAL A 781 20.13 19.03 16.68
C VAL A 781 21.33 18.45 15.95
N LEU A 782 22.53 18.61 16.51
CA LEU A 782 23.78 18.03 16.00
C LEU A 782 24.22 16.84 16.87
N TYR A 783 24.70 15.80 16.20
CA TYR A 783 25.20 14.57 16.83
C TYR A 783 26.62 14.28 16.32
N PRO A 784 27.67 14.40 17.14
CA PRO A 784 28.97 13.85 16.78
C PRO A 784 28.91 12.33 16.93
N ILE A 785 29.27 11.60 15.89
CA ILE A 785 29.26 10.14 15.83
C ILE A 785 30.71 9.65 15.70
N ASP A 786 31.07 8.66 16.51
CA ASP A 786 32.40 8.07 16.47
C ASP A 786 32.63 7.35 15.13
N LYS A 787 33.81 7.53 14.55
CA LYS A 787 34.13 7.04 13.21
C LYS A 787 34.23 5.52 13.13
N ARG A 788 34.50 4.85 14.25
CA ARG A 788 34.55 3.39 14.35
C ARG A 788 33.16 2.82 14.64
N SER A 789 32.46 3.40 15.62
CA SER A 789 31.10 3.01 16.06
C SER A 789 30.80 1.52 15.88
N GLU A 790 31.32 0.69 16.78
CA GLU A 790 31.10 -0.76 16.74
C GLU A 790 29.64 -1.15 17.05
N PRO A 791 29.12 -2.23 16.44
CA PRO A 791 27.76 -2.71 16.70
C PRO A 791 27.62 -3.34 18.09
N SER A 792 26.42 -3.25 18.66
CA SER A 792 26.08 -4.00 19.87
C SER A 792 26.06 -5.51 19.59
N PRO A 793 26.53 -6.39 20.51
CA PRO A 793 26.54 -7.84 20.33
C PRO A 793 25.19 -8.49 20.00
N SER A 794 24.08 -7.78 20.24
CA SER A 794 22.71 -8.25 20.03
C SER A 794 22.17 -8.03 18.61
N LYS A 795 22.86 -7.25 17.75
CA LYS A 795 22.35 -6.84 16.43
C LYS A 795 23.17 -7.47 15.30
N ASN A 796 22.74 -8.64 14.83
CA ASN A 796 23.44 -9.46 13.83
C ASN A 796 23.47 -8.89 12.40
N LEU A 797 22.71 -7.83 12.12
CA LEU A 797 22.62 -7.18 10.79
C LEU A 797 23.44 -5.88 10.71
N ARG A 798 24.31 -5.60 11.68
CA ARG A 798 25.06 -4.33 11.79
C ARG A 798 26.57 -4.56 11.71
N ALA A 799 27.27 -3.61 11.08
CA ALA A 799 28.72 -3.57 10.98
C ALA A 799 29.27 -2.27 11.58
N ALA A 800 30.57 -2.22 11.88
CA ALA A 800 31.25 -1.00 12.30
C ALA A 800 31.10 0.09 11.23
N LEU A 801 30.99 1.35 11.68
CA LEU A 801 30.79 2.49 10.79
C LEU A 801 32.00 2.69 9.85
N ASP A 802 33.21 2.45 10.37
CA ASP A 802 34.48 2.47 9.63
C ASP A 802 34.65 3.68 8.68
N ALA A 803 34.30 4.86 9.18
CA ALA A 803 34.52 6.11 8.47
C ALA A 803 35.96 6.63 8.66
N GLU A 804 36.49 7.36 7.68
CA GLU A 804 37.84 7.92 7.76
C GLU A 804 37.96 9.00 8.85
N GLU A 805 36.86 9.72 9.09
CA GLU A 805 36.72 10.79 10.08
C GLU A 805 35.40 10.67 10.86
N HIS A 806 35.23 11.48 11.92
CA HIS A 806 33.97 11.52 12.66
C HIS A 806 32.82 12.04 11.80
N VAL A 807 31.62 11.54 12.06
CA VAL A 807 30.42 11.91 11.31
C VAL A 807 29.59 12.88 12.13
N ILE A 808 29.05 13.93 11.51
CA ILE A 808 28.09 14.84 12.15
C ILE A 808 26.71 14.53 11.61
N GLY A 809 25.88 13.91 12.44
CA GLY A 809 24.45 13.75 12.15
C GLY A 809 23.69 15.03 12.44
N VAL A 810 22.68 15.33 11.62
CA VAL A 810 21.79 16.49 11.75
C VAL A 810 20.35 16.02 11.88
N GLY A 811 19.65 16.61 12.82
CA GLY A 811 18.22 16.47 12.99
C GLY A 811 17.54 17.83 13.03
N LEU A 812 16.38 17.97 12.41
CA LEU A 812 15.58 19.19 12.34
C LEU A 812 14.16 18.87 12.81
N VAL A 813 13.58 19.75 13.63
CA VAL A 813 12.17 19.67 14.06
C VAL A 813 11.51 20.99 13.70
N PHE A 814 10.48 20.92 12.88
CA PHE A 814 9.74 22.10 12.43
C PHE A 814 8.44 22.24 13.21
N PRO A 815 8.07 23.47 13.64
CA PRO A 815 6.76 23.72 14.19
C PRO A 815 5.67 23.53 13.12
N GLU A 816 4.44 23.32 13.57
CA GLU A 816 3.29 23.20 12.68
C GLU A 816 2.96 24.54 11.99
N PRO A 817 2.40 24.48 10.77
CA PRO A 817 1.99 25.66 10.06
C PRO A 817 0.67 26.26 10.55
N ARG A 818 0.57 27.60 10.49
CA ARG A 818 -0.68 28.36 10.69
C ARG A 818 -1.26 28.78 9.33
N GLU A 819 -2.55 29.08 9.29
CA GLU A 819 -3.34 29.36 8.06
C GLU A 819 -2.59 30.18 6.99
N GLY A 820 -2.48 29.63 5.77
CA GLY A 820 -1.95 30.33 4.58
C GLY A 820 -0.42 30.34 4.36
N ASP A 821 0.38 29.78 5.27
CA ASP A 821 1.83 30.02 5.37
C ASP A 821 2.75 29.25 4.38
N SER A 822 2.25 28.23 3.66
CA SER A 822 3.16 27.11 3.29
C SER A 822 3.55 26.95 1.81
N ALA A 823 3.13 27.79 0.87
CA ALA A 823 3.23 27.49 -0.58
C ALA A 823 4.67 27.56 -1.19
N VAL A 824 5.45 26.48 -1.24
CA VAL A 824 6.74 26.43 -1.95
C VAL A 824 6.55 25.95 -3.40
N LYS A 825 7.29 26.52 -4.36
CA LYS A 825 7.11 26.31 -5.82
C LYS A 825 8.01 25.25 -6.47
N ARG A 826 8.66 24.36 -5.71
CA ARG A 826 9.67 23.44 -6.29
C ARG A 826 9.47 21.97 -5.88
N TYR A 827 9.59 21.08 -6.86
CA TYR A 827 9.29 19.64 -6.81
C TYR A 827 10.50 18.83 -6.32
N ILE A 828 10.24 17.70 -5.64
CA ILE A 828 11.21 16.62 -5.39
C ILE A 828 10.78 15.46 -6.30
N SER A 829 11.69 14.98 -7.14
CA SER A 829 11.54 13.73 -7.88
C SER A 829 12.68 12.80 -7.44
N ALA A 830 12.41 11.50 -7.31
CA ALA A 830 13.50 10.53 -7.19
C ALA A 830 14.40 10.67 -8.43
N ASP A 831 15.71 10.63 -8.23
CA ASP A 831 16.66 10.63 -9.33
C ASP A 831 16.62 9.26 -10.01
N LEU A 832 15.85 9.17 -11.09
CA LEU A 832 15.68 7.97 -11.91
C LEU A 832 16.67 7.94 -13.09
N SER A 833 17.69 8.81 -13.10
CA SER A 833 18.62 8.94 -14.24
C SER A 833 19.47 7.69 -14.48
N ASN A 834 19.66 6.84 -13.47
CA ASN A 834 20.46 5.63 -13.55
C ASN A 834 19.65 4.37 -13.93
N VAL A 835 18.34 4.49 -14.20
CA VAL A 835 17.46 3.36 -14.51
C VAL A 835 16.87 3.46 -15.89
N GLU A 836 17.05 2.41 -16.68
CA GLU A 836 16.34 2.22 -17.94
C GLU A 836 14.88 1.84 -17.68
N LEU A 837 14.03 2.86 -17.57
CA LEU A 837 12.59 2.74 -17.39
C LEU A 837 11.92 2.33 -18.71
N GLU A 838 11.07 1.30 -18.66
CA GLU A 838 10.23 0.92 -19.80
C GLU A 838 8.89 1.68 -19.74
N GLU A 839 8.52 2.39 -20.81
CA GLU A 839 7.20 3.04 -20.92
C GLU A 839 6.06 2.01 -21.02
N GLU A 840 4.94 2.27 -20.33
CA GLU A 840 3.72 1.46 -20.46
C GLU A 840 2.98 1.77 -21.76
N ASP A 841 2.46 0.71 -22.40
CA ASP A 841 1.55 0.82 -23.55
C ASP A 841 0.09 0.85 -23.06
N PHE A 842 -0.52 2.04 -23.15
CA PHE A 842 -1.93 2.28 -22.77
C PHE A 842 -2.91 2.15 -23.94
N SER A 843 -2.46 1.75 -25.14
CA SER A 843 -3.33 1.64 -26.32
C SER A 843 -4.55 0.74 -26.12
N LEU A 844 -4.44 -0.26 -25.24
CA LEU A 844 -5.52 -1.19 -24.86
C LEU A 844 -6.75 -0.52 -24.21
N LEU A 845 -6.60 0.69 -23.66
CA LEU A 845 -7.72 1.45 -23.09
C LEU A 845 -8.61 2.08 -24.17
N GLU A 846 -8.05 2.30 -25.37
CA GLU A 846 -8.71 2.97 -26.49
C GLU A 846 -9.05 2.01 -27.64
N SER A 847 -8.41 0.83 -27.71
CA SER A 847 -8.63 -0.14 -28.77
C SER A 847 -9.99 -0.85 -28.68
N ASP A 848 -10.68 -0.93 -29.81
CA ASP A 848 -11.79 -1.87 -30.01
C ASP A 848 -11.20 -3.28 -30.22
N ASP A 849 -11.47 -4.21 -29.31
CA ASP A 849 -11.35 -5.64 -29.61
C ASP A 849 -12.45 -5.95 -30.64
N SER A 850 -12.09 -5.99 -31.93
CA SER A 850 -12.97 -6.38 -33.04
C SER A 850 -13.40 -7.84 -32.94
#